data_AF-A0A8H5BRX2-F1
#
_entry.id   AF-A0A8H5BRX2-F1
#
_cell.length_a   1.000
_cell.length_b   1.000
_cell.length_c   1.000
_cell.angle_alpha   90.00
_cell.angle_beta   90.00
_cell.angle_gamma   90.00
#
_symmetry.space_group_name_H-M   'P 1'
#
loop_
_entity.id
_entity.type
_entity.pdbx_description
1 polymer ?
#
loop_
_entity_poly.entity_id
_entity_poly.type
_entity_poly.pdbx_seq_one_letter_code
_entity_poly.pdbx_strand_id
1 'polypeptide(L)'
;MAAVTNSNSPQLNNAMQVLGILSEVGSALPYVAPAFILLKVIIDLEKRAADVDAKCSDLIERITFMVSHLPALLKVEITTPTRQVIDRMNESIKDAAALIAAYRKQGRVARRLSLTNREKFTVCAETINNCSRDLLMSLQIRQTIQLDILTREVPIDEDDAAAKVFVDAHGGSIDAIVHDRELVKEFAEQRHLVMDDSVMEQLKANIADAVQQNHVRLEGVLRDNVGGAIKDGLKSLAAEMLLAEAEQKFHCVQCDKEFTDYTSGPKACAFHRAEYDPGSKSYPCCSIEHPCEFGPHRAKHHCDYPYGAFFSRSRGVLNYPETHEKWTSVEDTNLETSGTQTASVSELYRWASRGGRVTEKTLLITVGRVRYDCSYYFNTFTTKQLEEITKSVRLSRRVLIFRTSDSEDEYAQAEWVLSLSGEITGVRITAKTATSPNPYVRVCPIDLATCTKSGDITTVSEGGIRSYTPSESYVLPQNIRIGPELSSEPTRLVRKNFKTRTTPALKVILKTISEPPLAANPAWYDDTSDYFRGTVSAFNNNPSGSLNTVTISGIRAEFRMVGQQNYTPVKDCKFTDGSESLLPYSIDPRKSWQINFEVCVPRLKEDAELHVSWPRRAFMARYQPVRVKLILEDIEDEECSLVLEHVFRPYPYERAKENAIGFFFFDNPIVLKRYAIQVEPVSGSRGVVKIGSVVVNETSLNMAVYKALKSGQTEIDLKLDIESALDEWESAVYALVDVSCRRVYAFKIIMQERKKVPVKRFGCQGYVLCPDYGKSVDDVRTISYATEMAKLPSMEPYSQPDYPQDDAFDDFKPPVPLNTVPSPSMKGPPLSDGINGYCGTVSPELNAAFIATSLVRIADALEKLVEMGRISQDKM
;
A
#
# COMPACT_ATOMS: atom_id res chain seq x y z
N MET A 1 22.65 87.33 33.26
CA MET A 1 22.51 85.98 33.83
C MET A 1 21.50 85.22 32.98
N ALA A 2 21.97 84.37 32.07
CA ALA A 2 21.11 83.61 31.16
C ALA A 2 20.70 82.30 31.86
N ALA A 3 19.45 82.22 32.31
CA ALA A 3 18.85 80.98 32.77
C ALA A 3 18.55 80.10 31.56
N VAL A 4 19.29 79.00 31.43
CA VAL A 4 18.94 77.86 30.59
C VAL A 4 17.77 77.15 31.26
N THR A 5 16.57 77.31 30.72
CA THR A 5 15.42 76.45 31.07
C THR A 5 15.23 75.40 29.98
N ASN A 6 15.83 74.23 30.19
CA ASN A 6 15.43 72.98 29.54
C ASN A 6 14.00 72.64 30.02
N SER A 7 12.97 73.10 29.31
CA SER A 7 11.60 72.64 29.50
C SER A 7 11.40 71.32 28.74
N ASN A 8 11.75 70.20 29.38
CA ASN A 8 11.42 68.86 28.91
C ASN A 8 9.89 68.66 28.96
N SER A 9 9.17 69.04 27.90
CA SER A 9 7.76 68.68 27.73
C SER A 9 7.64 67.17 27.50
N PRO A 10 6.92 66.41 28.35
CA PRO A 10 6.72 64.98 28.16
C PRO A 10 6.00 64.66 26.84
N GLN A 11 5.13 65.55 26.36
CA GLN A 11 4.45 65.43 25.07
C GLN A 11 5.45 65.49 23.89
N LEU A 12 6.42 66.40 23.95
CA LEU A 12 7.44 66.56 22.91
C LEU A 12 8.40 65.36 22.87
N ASN A 13 8.76 64.81 24.04
CA ASN A 13 9.58 63.61 24.13
C ASN A 13 8.85 62.37 23.58
N ASN A 14 7.56 62.22 23.88
CA ASN A 14 6.73 61.16 23.29
C ASN A 14 6.65 61.31 21.76
N ALA A 15 6.41 62.52 21.25
CA ALA A 15 6.39 62.80 19.82
C ALA A 15 7.72 62.44 19.13
N MET A 16 8.86 62.73 19.76
CA MET A 16 10.18 62.34 19.24
C MET A 16 10.39 60.83 19.21
N GLN A 17 9.92 60.10 20.21
CA GLN A 17 9.99 58.64 20.23
C GLN A 17 9.14 58.03 19.11
N VAL A 18 7.91 58.52 18.93
CA VAL A 18 7.01 58.07 17.86
C VAL A 18 7.58 58.45 16.48
N LEU A 19 8.22 59.62 16.34
CA LEU A 19 8.89 60.04 15.10
C LEU A 19 9.96 59.03 14.64
N GLY A 20 10.74 58.48 15.56
CA GLY A 20 11.75 57.46 15.25
C GLY A 20 11.13 56.21 14.62
N ILE A 21 10.03 55.72 15.20
CA ILE A 21 9.29 54.56 14.69
C ILE A 21 8.68 54.85 13.31
N LEU A 22 8.13 56.05 13.11
CA LEU A 22 7.49 56.43 11.85
C LEU A 22 8.45 56.55 10.68
N SER A 23 9.73 56.81 10.92
CA SER A 23 10.74 56.84 9.86
C SER A 23 10.85 55.48 9.15
N GLU A 24 10.75 54.38 9.89
CA GLU A 24 10.80 53.01 9.36
C GLU A 24 9.49 52.64 8.65
N VAL A 25 8.35 53.10 9.18
CA VAL A 25 7.05 52.87 8.51
C VAL A 25 6.98 53.64 7.20
N GLY A 26 7.48 54.89 7.17
CA GLY A 26 7.49 55.72 5.97
C GLY A 26 8.43 55.22 4.86
N SER A 27 9.51 54.50 5.20
CA SER A 27 10.38 53.88 4.19
C SER A 27 9.72 52.64 3.57
N ALA A 28 9.00 51.85 4.36
CA ALA A 28 8.25 50.69 3.88
C ALA A 28 6.95 51.07 3.12
N LEU A 29 6.27 52.13 3.57
CA LEU A 29 4.99 52.60 3.02
C LEU A 29 5.10 54.07 2.62
N PRO A 30 5.46 54.38 1.36
CA PRO A 30 5.80 55.74 0.96
C PRO A 30 4.70 56.79 1.15
N TYR A 31 3.43 56.40 1.14
CA TYR A 31 2.29 57.30 1.39
C TYR A 31 2.12 57.69 2.88
N VAL A 32 2.87 57.06 3.79
CA VAL A 32 2.94 57.43 5.23
C VAL A 32 4.08 58.42 5.50
N ALA A 33 5.08 58.51 4.60
CA ALA A 33 6.22 59.43 4.74
C ALA A 33 5.84 60.90 4.99
N PRO A 34 4.75 61.47 4.41
CA PRO A 34 4.32 62.83 4.72
C PRO A 34 4.03 63.06 6.21
N ALA A 35 3.36 62.13 6.89
CA ALA A 35 3.05 62.23 8.32
C ALA A 35 4.31 62.33 9.18
N PHE A 36 5.33 61.54 8.85
CA PHE A 36 6.64 61.59 9.50
C PHE A 36 7.31 62.96 9.34
N ILE A 37 7.36 63.48 8.10
CA ILE A 37 7.97 64.79 7.81
C ILE A 37 7.22 65.91 8.54
N LEU A 38 5.89 65.89 8.51
CA LEU A 38 5.05 66.90 9.16
C LEU A 38 5.19 66.87 10.68
N LEU A 39 5.20 65.68 11.31
CA LEU A 39 5.44 65.55 12.74
C LEU A 39 6.81 66.10 13.13
N LYS A 40 7.86 65.83 12.34
CA LYS A 40 9.19 66.40 12.56
C LYS A 40 9.16 67.93 12.51
N VAL A 41 8.47 68.51 11.53
CA VAL A 41 8.33 69.97 11.42
C VAL A 41 7.63 70.55 12.65
N ILE A 42 6.55 69.92 13.13
CA ILE A 42 5.85 70.35 14.35
C ILE A 42 6.78 70.29 15.57
N ILE A 43 7.51 69.19 15.74
CA ILE A 43 8.50 69.03 16.83
C ILE A 43 9.57 70.12 16.75
N ASP A 44 10.10 70.41 15.57
CA ASP A 44 11.16 71.41 15.38
C ASP A 44 10.65 72.84 15.59
N LEU A 45 9.37 73.13 15.31
CA LEU A 45 8.75 74.41 15.66
C LEU A 45 8.62 74.58 17.18
N GLU A 46 8.18 73.52 17.87
CA GLU A 46 7.92 73.56 19.30
C GLU A 46 9.19 73.50 20.14
N LYS A 47 10.24 72.81 19.68
CA LYS A 47 11.59 72.88 20.27
C LYS A 47 12.19 74.29 20.24
N ARG A 48 11.82 75.09 19.22
CA ARG A 48 12.32 76.46 19.05
C ARG A 48 11.45 77.50 19.77
N ALA A 49 10.31 77.11 20.30
CA ALA A 49 9.43 78.03 21.03
C ALA A 49 10.08 78.44 22.36
N ALA A 50 9.99 79.73 22.71
CA ALA A 50 10.54 80.27 23.95
C ALA A 50 9.65 79.98 25.18
N ASP A 51 8.37 79.66 24.95
CA ASP A 51 7.34 79.41 25.96
C ASP A 51 6.51 78.16 25.62
N VAL A 52 6.11 77.40 26.64
CA VAL A 52 5.17 76.28 26.50
C VAL A 52 3.75 76.83 26.37
N ASP A 53 2.99 76.37 25.38
CA ASP A 53 1.59 76.75 25.15
C ASP A 53 0.72 75.50 25.23
N ALA A 54 -0.36 75.53 26.02
CA ALA A 54 -1.18 74.35 26.25
C ALA A 54 -1.92 73.91 24.98
N LYS A 55 -2.31 74.84 24.09
CA LYS A 55 -3.05 74.53 22.84
C LYS A 55 -2.14 73.82 21.84
N CYS A 56 -0.91 74.31 21.68
CA CYS A 56 0.11 73.63 20.86
C CYS A 56 0.46 72.25 21.44
N SER A 57 0.64 72.16 22.76
CA SER A 57 0.95 70.88 23.43
C SER A 57 -0.17 69.85 23.28
N ASP A 58 -1.43 70.27 23.40
CA ASP A 58 -2.61 69.42 23.17
C ASP A 58 -2.67 68.91 21.73
N LEU A 59 -2.44 69.78 20.75
CA LEU A 59 -2.48 69.40 19.34
C LEU A 59 -1.35 68.44 18.97
N ILE A 60 -0.13 68.63 19.52
CA ILE A 60 0.98 67.67 19.38
C ILE A 60 0.60 66.31 19.96
N GLU A 61 -0.04 66.28 21.14
CA GLU A 61 -0.43 65.03 21.81
C GLU A 61 -1.48 64.27 21.00
N ARG A 62 -2.49 64.96 20.46
CA ARG A 62 -3.50 64.37 19.55
C ARG A 62 -2.89 63.84 18.26
N ILE A 63 -2.00 64.61 17.64
CA ILE A 63 -1.30 64.18 16.41
C ILE A 63 -0.42 62.97 16.71
N THR A 64 0.36 63.01 17.79
CA THR A 64 1.26 61.93 18.22
C THR A 64 0.47 60.65 18.49
N PHE A 65 -0.67 60.76 19.18
CA PHE A 65 -1.58 59.64 19.40
C PHE A 65 -2.05 59.04 18.07
N MET A 66 -2.57 59.86 17.16
CA MET A 66 -3.06 59.41 15.85
C MET A 66 -1.98 58.68 15.04
N VAL A 67 -0.79 59.26 14.91
CA VAL A 67 0.29 58.67 14.10
C VAL A 67 0.95 57.46 14.77
N SER A 68 0.86 57.32 16.10
CA SER A 68 1.39 56.14 16.82
C SER A 68 0.75 54.81 16.40
N HIS A 69 -0.38 54.85 15.69
CA HIS A 69 -1.08 53.66 15.18
C HIS A 69 -0.67 53.25 13.77
N LEU A 70 0.07 54.09 13.04
CA LEU A 70 0.52 53.79 11.68
C LEU A 70 1.45 52.56 11.56
N PRO A 71 2.27 52.18 12.56
CA PRO A 71 3.04 50.94 12.51
C PRO A 71 2.18 49.67 12.33
N ALA A 72 0.90 49.69 12.70
CA ALA A 72 -0.01 48.57 12.48
C ALA A 72 -0.21 48.25 10.99
N LEU A 73 -0.03 49.23 10.10
CA LEU A 73 -0.16 49.05 8.64
C LEU A 73 0.85 48.06 8.07
N LEU A 74 1.98 47.81 8.74
CA LEU A 74 2.95 46.79 8.32
C LEU A 74 2.45 45.35 8.50
N LYS A 75 1.37 45.16 9.26
CA LYS A 75 0.85 43.84 9.64
C LYS A 75 -0.56 43.55 9.11
N VAL A 76 -1.17 44.51 8.42
CA VAL A 76 -2.55 44.44 7.94
C VAL A 76 -2.58 44.71 6.45
N GLU A 77 -3.48 44.04 5.73
CA GLU A 77 -3.69 44.29 4.31
C GLU A 77 -4.28 45.70 4.11
N ILE A 78 -3.58 46.54 3.33
CA ILE A 78 -3.96 47.94 3.13
C ILE A 78 -5.06 48.02 2.06
N THR A 79 -6.27 48.31 2.49
CA THR A 79 -7.41 48.54 1.60
C THR A 79 -7.46 49.98 1.09
N THR A 80 -8.11 50.22 -0.05
CA THR A 80 -8.31 51.58 -0.61
C THR A 80 -8.95 52.57 0.38
N PRO A 81 -9.98 52.20 1.18
CA PRO A 81 -10.52 53.08 2.22
C PRO A 81 -9.49 53.47 3.28
N THR A 82 -8.66 52.52 3.72
CA THR A 82 -7.59 52.78 4.70
C THR A 82 -6.57 53.78 4.15
N ARG A 83 -6.23 53.67 2.86
CA ARG A 83 -5.35 54.63 2.19
C ARG A 83 -5.95 56.04 2.13
N GLN A 84 -7.23 56.17 1.81
CA GLN A 84 -7.93 57.47 1.80
C GLN A 84 -7.99 58.12 3.20
N VAL A 85 -8.08 57.32 4.27
CA VAL A 85 -7.99 57.82 5.65
C VAL A 85 -6.61 58.40 5.94
N ILE A 86 -5.54 57.73 5.49
CA ILE A 86 -4.16 58.20 5.67
C ILE A 86 -3.89 59.48 4.86
N ASP A 87 -4.43 59.59 3.65
CA ASP A 87 -4.31 60.81 2.85
C ASP A 87 -5.00 62.01 3.55
N ARG A 88 -6.22 61.82 4.08
CA ARG A 88 -6.93 62.86 4.87
C ARG A 88 -6.20 63.20 6.17
N MET A 89 -5.59 62.21 6.81
CA MET A 89 -4.76 62.40 8.00
C MET A 89 -3.54 63.28 7.67
N ASN A 90 -2.83 63.01 6.57
CA ASN A 90 -1.69 63.82 6.14
C ASN A 90 -2.07 65.29 5.92
N GLU A 91 -3.21 65.54 5.28
CA GLU A 91 -3.75 66.90 5.10
C GLU A 91 -4.07 67.57 6.45
N SER A 92 -4.70 66.83 7.37
CA SER A 92 -5.05 67.36 8.70
C SER A 92 -3.82 67.70 9.54
N ILE A 93 -2.76 66.88 9.50
CA ILE A 93 -1.49 67.17 10.19
C ILE A 93 -0.80 68.38 9.53
N LYS A 94 -0.89 68.53 8.20
CA LYS A 94 -0.34 69.68 7.49
C LYS A 94 -1.04 70.97 7.91
N ASP A 95 -2.37 70.97 8.03
CA ASP A 95 -3.14 72.09 8.53
C ASP A 95 -2.76 72.44 9.97
N ALA A 96 -2.61 71.42 10.83
CA ALA A 96 -2.14 71.62 12.20
C ALA A 96 -0.73 72.21 12.26
N ALA A 97 0.21 71.72 11.44
CA ALA A 97 1.57 72.24 11.36
C ALA A 97 1.59 73.70 10.87
N ALA A 98 0.75 74.03 9.90
CA ALA A 98 0.60 75.40 9.40
C ALA A 98 0.00 76.34 10.46
N LEU A 99 -1.00 75.87 11.21
CA LEU A 99 -1.60 76.58 12.34
C LEU A 99 -0.60 76.84 13.46
N ILE A 100 0.14 75.81 13.90
CA ILE A 100 1.18 75.95 14.93
C ILE A 100 2.25 76.94 14.46
N ALA A 101 2.73 76.81 13.22
CA ALA A 101 3.73 77.73 12.67
C ALA A 101 3.25 79.18 12.63
N ALA A 102 2.00 79.41 12.19
CA ALA A 102 1.41 80.75 12.13
C ALA A 102 1.19 81.33 13.53
N TYR A 103 0.68 80.52 14.46
CA TYR A 103 0.44 80.90 15.84
C TYR A 103 1.74 81.26 16.57
N ARG A 104 2.79 80.43 16.43
CA ARG A 104 4.10 80.69 17.05
C ARG A 104 4.83 81.91 16.49
N LYS A 105 4.47 82.36 15.28
CA LYS A 105 4.98 83.62 14.70
C LYS A 105 4.33 84.86 15.32
N GLN A 106 3.15 84.74 15.93
CA GLN A 106 2.54 85.83 16.68
C GLN A 106 3.26 86.02 18.03
N GLY A 107 3.53 87.28 18.38
CA GLY A 107 4.04 87.68 19.68
C GLY A 107 3.08 87.26 20.80
N ARG A 108 3.62 87.10 22.02
CA ARG A 108 2.87 86.52 23.14
C ARG A 108 1.61 87.32 23.48
N VAL A 109 1.65 88.66 23.39
CA VAL A 109 0.47 89.52 23.59
C VAL A 109 -0.59 89.28 22.51
N ALA A 110 -0.18 89.25 21.24
CA ALA A 110 -1.10 89.06 20.11
C ALA A 110 -1.79 87.69 20.13
N ARG A 111 -1.08 86.64 20.55
CA ARG A 111 -1.62 85.28 20.71
C ARG A 111 -2.79 85.20 21.69
N ARG A 112 -2.71 85.96 22.80
CA ARG A 112 -3.69 85.92 23.91
C ARG A 112 -4.92 86.77 23.63
N LEU A 113 -4.73 87.95 23.05
CA LEU A 113 -5.84 88.88 22.74
C LEU A 113 -6.65 88.48 21.50
N SER A 114 -6.07 87.70 20.57
CA SER A 114 -6.82 87.19 19.41
C SER A 114 -7.65 85.96 19.77
N LEU A 115 -8.87 86.18 20.28
CA LEU A 115 -9.76 85.11 20.73
C LEU A 115 -10.15 84.11 19.62
N THR A 116 -10.07 84.50 18.34
CA THR A 116 -10.31 83.61 17.19
C THR A 116 -9.28 82.49 17.05
N ASN A 117 -8.09 82.62 17.67
CA ASN A 117 -7.10 81.56 17.70
C ASN A 117 -7.65 80.29 18.35
N ARG A 118 -8.42 80.45 19.44
CA ARG A 118 -9.01 79.31 20.15
C ARG A 118 -9.94 78.50 19.25
N GLU A 119 -10.85 79.17 18.53
CA GLU A 119 -11.78 78.51 17.61
C GLU A 119 -11.02 77.72 16.54
N LYS A 120 -9.93 78.27 16.01
CA LYS A 120 -9.07 77.60 15.02
C LYS A 120 -8.39 76.35 15.58
N PHE A 121 -7.90 76.39 16.83
CA PHE A 121 -7.35 75.20 17.49
C PHE A 121 -8.44 74.16 17.80
N THR A 122 -9.66 74.58 18.17
CA THR A 122 -10.79 73.66 18.37
C THR A 122 -11.17 72.92 17.08
N VAL A 123 -11.34 73.64 15.97
CA VAL A 123 -11.66 73.06 14.66
C VAL A 123 -10.57 72.10 14.19
N CYS A 124 -9.30 72.48 14.39
CA CYS A 124 -8.17 71.62 14.05
C CYS A 124 -8.13 70.35 14.91
N ALA A 125 -8.34 70.47 16.23
CA ALA A 125 -8.41 69.34 17.14
C ALA A 125 -9.55 68.37 16.80
N GLU A 126 -10.74 68.88 16.44
CA GLU A 126 -11.87 68.06 15.97
C GLU A 126 -11.52 67.29 14.69
N THR A 127 -10.83 67.94 13.75
CA THR A 127 -10.42 67.33 12.47
C THR A 127 -9.42 66.19 12.71
N ILE A 128 -8.43 66.40 13.58
CA ILE A 128 -7.47 65.37 13.99
C ILE A 128 -8.17 64.23 14.72
N ASN A 129 -9.12 64.52 15.61
CA ASN A 129 -9.88 63.50 16.33
C ASN A 129 -10.70 62.62 15.38
N ASN A 130 -11.35 63.22 14.39
CA ASN A 130 -12.12 62.49 13.38
C ASN A 130 -11.22 61.58 12.53
N CYS A 131 -10.07 62.07 12.08
CA CYS A 131 -9.09 61.25 11.36
C CYS A 131 -8.55 60.09 12.22
N SER A 132 -8.30 60.34 13.51
CA SER A 132 -7.85 59.30 14.44
C SER A 132 -8.91 58.20 14.65
N ARG A 133 -10.19 58.57 14.79
CA ARG A 133 -11.30 57.60 14.88
C ARG A 133 -11.45 56.77 13.60
N ASP A 134 -11.39 57.42 12.44
CA ASP A 134 -11.47 56.74 11.14
C ASP A 134 -10.30 55.75 10.95
N LEU A 135 -9.10 56.13 11.39
CA LEU A 135 -7.90 55.28 11.33
C LEU A 135 -8.05 54.06 12.25
N LEU A 136 -8.48 54.25 13.51
CA LEU A 136 -8.71 53.16 14.45
C LEU A 136 -9.78 52.18 13.95
N MET A 137 -10.86 52.69 13.36
CA MET A 137 -11.91 51.86 12.74
C MET A 137 -11.38 51.07 11.54
N SER A 138 -10.62 51.72 10.65
CA SER A 138 -10.04 51.09 9.45
C SER A 138 -9.06 49.97 9.82
N LEU A 139 -8.30 50.15 10.90
CA LEU A 139 -7.35 49.17 11.42
C LEU A 139 -7.99 48.10 12.32
N GLN A 140 -9.32 48.17 12.56
CA GLN A 140 -10.07 47.28 13.46
C GLN A 140 -9.49 47.21 14.89
N ILE A 141 -8.80 48.27 15.35
CA ILE A 141 -8.16 48.30 16.67
C ILE A 141 -9.23 48.56 17.73
N ARG A 142 -9.62 47.53 18.49
CA ARG A 142 -10.48 47.67 19.68
C ARG A 142 -9.63 48.12 20.88
N GLN A 143 -9.57 49.42 21.16
CA GLN A 143 -8.90 49.92 22.37
C GLN A 143 -9.84 49.90 23.58
N THR A 144 -9.35 49.41 24.72
CA THR A 144 -10.13 49.31 25.97
C THR A 144 -9.95 50.49 26.91
N ILE A 145 -8.86 51.26 26.90
CA ILE A 145 -8.63 52.36 27.86
C ILE A 145 -7.61 53.38 27.27
N GLN A 146 -8.06 54.45 26.56
CA GLN A 146 -7.33 55.74 26.32
C GLN A 146 -8.05 56.71 25.33
N LEU A 147 -9.38 56.70 25.24
CA LEU A 147 -10.11 57.65 24.37
C LEU A 147 -10.16 59.09 24.91
N ASP A 148 -9.66 59.33 26.12
CA ASP A 148 -9.75 60.64 26.80
C ASP A 148 -9.09 61.77 26.00
N ILE A 149 -7.95 61.48 25.36
CA ILE A 149 -7.25 62.43 24.47
C ILE A 149 -8.13 62.87 23.30
N LEU A 150 -9.01 61.99 22.79
CA LEU A 150 -9.91 62.27 21.67
C LEU A 150 -11.25 62.90 22.10
N THR A 151 -11.52 63.01 23.40
CA THR A 151 -12.79 63.53 23.95
C THR A 151 -12.63 64.77 24.82
N ARG A 152 -11.41 65.08 25.29
CA ARG A 152 -11.16 66.29 26.10
C ARG A 152 -11.28 67.58 25.28
N GLU A 153 -11.73 68.66 25.91
CA GLU A 153 -11.75 70.00 25.32
C GLU A 153 -10.33 70.56 25.14
N VAL A 154 -10.15 71.50 24.20
CA VAL A 154 -8.87 72.21 24.03
C VAL A 154 -8.58 73.04 25.29
N PRO A 155 -7.39 72.91 25.90
CA PRO A 155 -7.06 73.60 27.15
C PRO A 155 -7.04 75.12 26.99
N ILE A 156 -7.38 75.81 28.08
CA ILE A 156 -7.39 77.26 28.18
C ILE A 156 -6.22 77.67 29.07
N ASP A 157 -5.28 78.45 28.56
CA ASP A 157 -4.20 78.99 29.38
C ASP A 157 -4.75 80.09 30.33
N GLU A 158 -4.14 80.28 31.50
CA GLU A 158 -4.55 81.32 32.45
C GLU A 158 -4.54 82.73 31.82
N ASP A 159 -3.59 82.97 30.91
CA ASP A 159 -3.48 84.21 30.13
C ASP A 159 -4.63 84.38 29.13
N ASP A 160 -5.20 83.29 28.58
CA ASP A 160 -6.35 83.35 27.67
C ASP A 160 -7.65 83.64 28.43
N ALA A 161 -7.80 83.05 29.62
CA ALA A 161 -8.91 83.35 30.52
C ALA A 161 -8.86 84.82 30.97
N ALA A 162 -7.67 85.32 31.31
CA ALA A 162 -7.45 86.73 31.65
C ALA A 162 -7.74 87.66 30.47
N ALA A 163 -7.33 87.30 29.24
CA ALA A 163 -7.65 88.07 28.03
C ALA A 163 -9.17 88.16 27.80
N LYS A 164 -9.90 87.06 28.00
CA LYS A 164 -11.37 87.07 27.88
C LYS A 164 -12.02 87.99 28.92
N VAL A 165 -11.61 87.91 30.19
CA VAL A 165 -12.10 88.80 31.25
C VAL A 165 -11.76 90.26 30.96
N PHE A 166 -10.55 90.53 30.44
CA PHE A 166 -10.13 91.88 30.06
C PHE A 166 -10.99 92.44 28.92
N VAL A 167 -11.30 91.63 27.90
CA VAL A 167 -12.18 92.00 26.79
C VAL A 167 -13.60 92.27 27.30
N ASP A 168 -14.13 91.41 28.18
CA ASP A 168 -15.47 91.56 28.75
C ASP A 168 -15.55 92.84 29.63
N ALA A 169 -14.50 93.16 30.39
CA ALA A 169 -14.43 94.37 31.23
C ALA A 169 -14.40 95.68 30.42
N HIS A 170 -13.91 95.63 29.18
CA HIS A 170 -13.77 96.80 28.29
C HIS A 170 -14.85 96.86 27.19
N GLY A 171 -16.05 96.34 27.48
CA GLY A 171 -17.23 96.49 26.61
C GLY A 171 -17.47 95.33 25.63
N GLY A 172 -16.75 94.22 25.75
CA GLY A 172 -17.01 92.96 25.04
C GLY A 172 -16.65 92.95 23.55
N SER A 173 -16.15 94.07 23.00
CA SER A 173 -15.73 94.16 21.59
C SER A 173 -14.21 94.03 21.45
N ILE A 174 -13.78 92.87 20.94
CA ILE A 174 -12.37 92.57 20.65
C ILE A 174 -11.78 93.59 19.65
N ASP A 175 -12.57 94.00 18.66
CA ASP A 175 -12.13 94.93 17.61
C ASP A 175 -11.78 96.30 18.18
N ALA A 176 -12.48 96.77 19.24
CA ALA A 176 -12.15 98.05 19.87
C ALA A 176 -10.77 98.00 20.56
N ILE A 177 -10.45 96.88 21.21
CA ILE A 177 -9.19 96.70 21.96
C ILE A 177 -8.01 96.50 20.99
N VAL A 178 -8.19 95.73 19.92
CA VAL A 178 -7.15 95.45 18.93
C VAL A 178 -6.66 96.70 18.18
N HIS A 179 -7.51 97.73 18.08
CA HIS A 179 -7.18 98.98 17.40
C HIS A 179 -6.66 100.08 18.34
N ASP A 180 -6.77 99.88 19.66
CA ASP A 180 -6.33 100.83 20.68
C ASP A 180 -4.99 100.41 21.30
N ARG A 181 -3.94 101.20 21.03
CA ARG A 181 -2.58 100.92 21.51
C ARG A 181 -2.48 101.01 23.04
N GLU A 182 -3.28 101.85 23.68
CA GLU A 182 -3.22 102.06 25.13
C GLU A 182 -3.83 100.86 25.89
N LEU A 183 -4.96 100.33 25.41
CA LEU A 183 -5.61 99.15 26.00
C LEU A 183 -4.75 97.88 25.84
N VAL A 184 -4.08 97.70 24.69
CA VAL A 184 -3.15 96.57 24.47
C VAL A 184 -1.93 96.68 25.39
N LYS A 185 -1.44 97.90 25.63
CA LYS A 185 -0.33 98.16 26.56
C LYS A 185 -0.73 97.87 28.00
N GLU A 186 -1.93 98.27 28.40
CA GLU A 186 -2.48 97.98 29.73
C GLU A 186 -2.56 96.46 29.99
N PHE A 187 -3.09 95.69 29.02
CA PHE A 187 -3.12 94.24 29.13
C PHE A 187 -1.71 93.62 29.24
N ALA A 188 -0.76 94.11 28.44
CA ALA A 188 0.62 93.64 28.47
C ALA A 188 1.30 93.93 29.83
N GLU A 189 1.09 95.13 30.40
CA GLU A 189 1.62 95.49 31.72
C GLU A 189 0.96 94.65 32.84
N GLN A 190 -0.36 94.44 32.81
CA GLN A 190 -1.10 93.61 33.78
C GLN A 190 -0.62 92.15 33.82
N ARG A 191 -0.17 91.60 32.68
CA ARG A 191 0.32 90.21 32.57
C ARG A 191 1.85 90.10 32.51
N HIS A 192 2.57 91.19 32.75
CA HIS A 192 4.03 91.25 32.68
C HIS A 192 4.60 90.77 31.33
N LEU A 193 3.92 91.08 30.24
CA LEU A 193 4.33 90.75 28.87
C LEU A 193 5.06 91.93 28.23
N VAL A 194 6.09 91.62 27.43
CA VAL A 194 6.84 92.64 26.69
C VAL A 194 6.03 93.10 25.49
N MET A 195 5.82 94.41 25.38
CA MET A 195 5.23 95.04 24.20
C MET A 195 6.36 95.56 23.30
N ASP A 196 6.43 95.05 22.07
CA ASP A 196 7.27 95.62 21.01
C ASP A 196 6.39 96.29 19.94
N ASP A 197 7.01 97.07 19.05
CA ASP A 197 6.27 97.82 18.01
C ASP A 197 5.59 96.90 16.97
N SER A 198 5.93 95.62 16.92
CA SER A 198 5.35 94.63 15.98
C SER A 198 4.05 94.01 16.49
N VAL A 199 3.72 94.13 17.77
CA VAL A 199 2.51 93.55 18.39
C VAL A 199 1.23 94.10 17.74
N MET A 200 1.17 95.41 17.47
CA MET A 200 -0.02 96.04 16.88
C MET A 200 -0.23 95.64 15.41
N GLU A 201 0.85 95.38 14.66
CA GLU A 201 0.75 94.86 13.30
C GLU A 201 0.29 93.39 13.30
N GLN A 202 0.79 92.59 14.24
CA GLN A 202 0.42 91.18 14.38
C GLN A 202 -1.03 90.97 14.82
N LEU A 203 -1.58 91.86 15.65
CA LEU A 203 -2.99 91.84 16.03
C LEU A 203 -3.94 92.16 14.88
N LYS A 204 -3.50 92.99 13.92
CA LYS A 204 -4.25 93.32 12.70
C LYS A 204 -4.10 92.25 11.60
N ALA A 205 -3.09 91.39 11.70
CA ALA A 205 -2.83 90.34 10.73
C ALA A 205 -3.80 89.16 10.91
N ASN A 206 -4.49 88.78 9.84
CA ASN A 206 -5.34 87.58 9.85
C ASN A 206 -4.47 86.32 9.84
N ILE A 207 -4.49 85.57 10.94
CA ILE A 207 -3.75 84.30 11.04
C ILE A 207 -4.16 83.29 9.95
N ALA A 208 -5.36 83.40 9.37
CA ALA A 208 -5.78 82.52 8.26
C ALA A 208 -4.88 82.65 7.02
N ASP A 209 -4.44 83.87 6.70
CA ASP A 209 -3.56 84.11 5.54
C ASP A 209 -2.15 83.55 5.80
N ALA A 210 -1.66 83.69 7.03
CA ALA A 210 -0.39 83.10 7.46
C ALA A 210 -0.44 81.55 7.48
N VAL A 211 -1.58 80.97 7.87
CA VAL A 211 -1.81 79.53 7.79
C VAL A 211 -1.81 79.06 6.35
N GLN A 212 -2.51 79.74 5.44
CA GLN A 212 -2.53 79.36 4.02
C GLN A 212 -1.13 79.45 3.38
N GLN A 213 -0.37 80.51 3.68
CA GLN A 213 1.01 80.65 3.19
C GLN A 213 1.92 79.52 3.73
N ASN A 214 1.79 79.18 5.01
CA ASN A 214 2.53 78.06 5.61
C ASN A 214 2.10 76.71 5.04
N HIS A 215 0.82 76.51 4.78
CA HIS A 215 0.29 75.29 4.16
C HIS A 215 0.93 75.04 2.79
N VAL A 216 0.94 76.07 1.90
CA VAL A 216 1.59 75.98 0.58
C VAL A 216 3.09 75.70 0.70
N ARG A 217 3.77 76.36 1.65
CA ARG A 217 5.20 76.12 1.90
C ARG A 217 5.48 74.68 2.35
N LEU A 218 4.65 74.14 3.25
CA LEU A 218 4.76 72.76 3.71
C LEU A 218 4.48 71.76 2.59
N GLU A 219 3.52 72.05 1.72
CA GLU A 219 3.25 71.22 0.53
C GLU A 219 4.47 71.14 -0.40
N GLY A 220 5.19 72.26 -0.60
CA GLY A 220 6.46 72.27 -1.33
C GLY A 220 7.52 71.39 -0.68
N VAL A 221 7.71 71.51 0.64
CA VAL A 221 8.66 70.67 1.41
C VAL A 221 8.32 69.18 1.32
N LEU A 222 7.03 68.83 1.33
CA LEU A 222 6.58 67.44 1.19
C LEU A 222 6.86 66.90 -0.21
N ARG A 223 6.57 67.68 -1.25
CA ARG A 223 6.80 67.28 -2.65
C ARG A 223 8.29 66.97 -2.90
N ASP A 224 9.18 67.80 -2.38
CA ASP A 224 10.63 67.65 -2.57
C ASP A 224 11.20 66.45 -1.79
N ASN A 225 10.74 66.22 -0.56
CA ASN A 225 11.25 65.14 0.29
C ASN A 225 10.64 63.76 -0.04
N VAL A 226 9.36 63.69 -0.39
CA VAL A 226 8.69 62.44 -0.80
C VAL A 226 9.20 61.97 -2.17
N GLY A 227 9.51 62.92 -3.08
CA GLY A 227 10.13 62.62 -4.37
C GLY A 227 11.52 61.98 -4.25
N GLY A 228 12.30 62.34 -3.22
CA GLY A 228 13.59 61.71 -2.90
C GLY A 228 13.44 60.31 -2.31
N ALA A 229 12.58 60.14 -1.29
CA ALA A 229 12.39 58.87 -0.60
C ALA A 229 11.79 57.76 -1.50
N ILE A 230 10.87 58.10 -2.41
CA ILE A 230 10.31 57.14 -3.38
C ILE A 230 11.39 56.68 -4.37
N LYS A 231 12.25 57.59 -4.83
CA LYS A 231 13.27 57.30 -5.84
C LYS A 231 14.42 56.47 -5.29
N ASP A 232 14.82 56.71 -4.04
CA ASP A 232 15.87 55.93 -3.38
C ASP A 232 15.34 54.61 -2.82
N GLY A 233 14.11 54.57 -2.32
CA GLY A 233 13.43 53.33 -1.93
C GLY A 233 13.20 52.38 -3.11
N LEU A 234 12.74 52.87 -4.26
CA LEU A 234 12.60 52.07 -5.48
C LEU A 234 13.95 51.64 -6.07
N LYS A 235 15.00 52.46 -5.97
CA LYS A 235 16.36 52.08 -6.38
C LYS A 235 16.97 51.03 -5.46
N SER A 236 16.75 51.12 -4.15
CA SER A 236 17.20 50.12 -3.18
C SER A 236 16.47 48.80 -3.38
N LEU A 237 15.14 48.83 -3.55
CA LEU A 237 14.34 47.64 -3.83
C LEU A 237 14.70 47.02 -5.18
N ALA A 238 14.92 47.82 -6.22
CA ALA A 238 15.37 47.33 -7.53
C ALA A 238 16.80 46.77 -7.48
N ALA A 239 17.69 47.35 -6.68
CA ALA A 239 19.05 46.83 -6.47
C ALA A 239 19.03 45.53 -5.65
N GLU A 240 18.20 45.42 -4.62
CA GLU A 240 17.99 44.18 -3.86
C GLU A 240 17.34 43.09 -4.73
N MET A 241 16.36 43.44 -5.57
CA MET A 241 15.76 42.51 -6.52
C MET A 241 16.76 42.07 -7.58
N LEU A 242 17.60 42.98 -8.11
CA LEU A 242 18.67 42.63 -9.04
C LEU A 242 19.75 41.76 -8.39
N LEU A 243 20.10 42.02 -7.12
CA LEU A 243 21.04 41.18 -6.37
C LEU A 243 20.44 39.80 -6.09
N ALA A 244 19.17 39.71 -5.70
CA ALA A 244 18.46 38.45 -5.50
C ALA A 244 18.22 37.67 -6.81
N GLU A 245 18.02 38.35 -7.94
CA GLU A 245 17.95 37.74 -9.27
C GLU A 245 19.33 37.30 -9.79
N ALA A 246 20.40 37.98 -9.38
CA ALA A 246 21.79 37.63 -9.69
C ALA A 246 22.35 36.53 -8.77
N GLU A 247 21.71 36.24 -7.63
CA GLU A 247 22.10 35.12 -6.78
C GLU A 247 21.98 33.79 -7.53
N GLN A 248 22.93 32.90 -7.28
CA GLN A 248 22.89 31.56 -7.84
C GLN A 248 21.63 30.84 -7.34
N LYS A 249 20.79 30.42 -8.28
CA LYS A 249 19.64 29.56 -8.00
C LYS A 249 20.12 28.13 -7.74
N PHE A 250 19.74 27.61 -6.59
CA PHE A 250 19.95 26.23 -6.19
C PHE A 250 18.63 25.47 -6.21
N HIS A 251 18.70 24.14 -6.28
CA HIS A 251 17.53 23.29 -6.16
C HIS A 251 17.53 22.58 -4.82
N CYS A 252 16.44 22.68 -4.06
CA CYS A 252 16.37 22.07 -2.75
C CYS A 252 16.15 20.56 -2.87
N VAL A 253 17.08 19.76 -2.38
CA VAL A 253 16.99 18.29 -2.42
C VAL A 253 15.87 17.69 -1.56
N GLN A 254 15.25 18.50 -0.69
CA GLN A 254 14.26 18.04 0.29
C GLN A 254 12.81 18.25 -0.20
N CYS A 255 12.55 19.40 -0.84
CA CYS A 255 11.23 19.77 -1.34
C CYS A 255 11.17 20.00 -2.86
N ASP A 256 12.31 19.84 -3.56
CA ASP A 256 12.42 19.97 -5.01
C ASP A 256 12.02 21.36 -5.54
N LYS A 257 12.21 22.41 -4.74
CA LYS A 257 11.95 23.81 -5.13
C LYS A 257 13.25 24.56 -5.34
N GLU A 258 13.26 25.45 -6.32
CA GLU A 258 14.35 26.41 -6.53
C GLU A 258 14.41 27.41 -5.37
N PHE A 259 15.62 27.73 -4.91
CA PHE A 259 15.88 28.70 -3.87
C PHE A 259 17.21 29.41 -4.09
N THR A 260 17.43 30.50 -3.38
CA THR A 260 18.70 31.24 -3.28
C THR A 260 19.08 31.36 -1.81
N ASP A 261 20.33 31.71 -1.51
CA ASP A 261 20.75 31.85 -0.10
C ASP A 261 19.91 32.90 0.65
N TYR A 262 19.51 33.98 -0.03
CA TYR A 262 18.60 34.99 0.52
C TYR A 262 17.21 34.44 0.87
N THR A 263 16.68 33.50 0.08
CA THR A 263 15.36 32.89 0.30
C THR A 263 15.41 31.67 1.24
N SER A 264 16.59 31.24 1.68
CA SER A 264 16.81 30.07 2.54
C SER A 264 16.69 30.38 4.04
N GLY A 265 15.50 30.78 4.47
CA GLY A 265 15.18 31.00 5.89
C GLY A 265 14.93 29.69 6.69
N PRO A 266 14.93 29.72 8.04
CA PRO A 266 14.76 28.53 8.88
C PRO A 266 13.48 27.70 8.69
N LYS A 267 12.47 28.23 7.99
CA LYS A 267 11.20 27.54 7.66
C LYS A 267 10.87 27.61 6.17
N ALA A 268 11.84 27.94 5.31
CA ALA A 268 11.62 28.14 3.88
C ALA A 268 11.31 26.81 3.16
N CYS A 269 11.99 25.74 3.55
CA CYS A 269 11.73 24.40 3.07
C CYS A 269 10.67 23.71 3.92
N ALA A 270 9.67 23.11 3.27
CA ALA A 270 8.66 22.26 3.90
C ALA A 270 8.73 20.87 3.26
N PHE A 271 8.93 19.84 4.07
CA PHE A 271 9.10 18.47 3.58
C PHE A 271 8.54 17.42 4.56
N HIS A 272 8.45 16.18 4.09
CA HIS A 272 8.11 15.03 4.92
C HIS A 272 9.37 14.28 5.34
N ARG A 273 9.40 13.78 6.58
CA ARG A 273 10.50 12.91 7.05
C ARG A 273 10.56 11.60 6.28
N ALA A 274 9.41 11.03 5.94
CA ALA A 274 9.31 9.78 5.19
C ALA A 274 9.01 10.02 3.72
N GLU A 275 9.29 9.01 2.90
CA GLU A 275 8.81 8.95 1.53
C GLU A 275 7.33 8.59 1.49
N TYR A 276 6.63 9.07 0.46
CA TYR A 276 5.24 8.72 0.21
C TYR A 276 5.11 7.21 -0.04
N ASP A 277 4.19 6.55 0.68
CA ASP A 277 3.87 5.14 0.48
C ASP A 277 2.67 5.01 -0.48
N PRO A 278 2.87 4.52 -1.72
CA PRO A 278 1.77 4.35 -2.68
C PRO A 278 0.73 3.32 -2.25
N GLY A 279 1.12 2.35 -1.41
CA GLY A 279 0.23 1.28 -0.95
C GLY A 279 -0.77 1.80 0.08
N SER A 280 -0.30 2.55 1.07
CA SER A 280 -1.16 3.18 2.09
C SER A 280 -1.72 4.55 1.67
N LYS A 281 -1.28 5.07 0.50
CA LYS A 281 -1.61 6.41 -0.02
C LYS A 281 -1.38 7.54 0.98
N SER A 282 -0.35 7.41 1.82
CA SER A 282 -0.03 8.38 2.86
C SER A 282 1.46 8.44 3.15
N TYR A 283 1.89 9.50 3.85
CA TYR A 283 3.25 9.58 4.40
C TYR A 283 3.30 8.89 5.76
N PRO A 284 4.10 7.82 5.97
CA PRO A 284 4.06 7.05 7.19
C PRO A 284 4.61 7.79 8.43
N CYS A 285 5.27 8.93 8.24
CA CYS A 285 5.75 9.76 9.36
C CYS A 285 4.64 10.54 10.08
N CYS A 286 3.51 10.81 9.44
CA CYS A 286 2.46 11.67 10.00
C CYS A 286 1.04 11.40 9.47
N SER A 287 0.89 10.56 8.46
CA SER A 287 -0.38 10.21 7.81
C SER A 287 -1.20 11.39 7.27
N ILE A 288 -0.58 12.57 7.11
CA ILE A 288 -1.20 13.77 6.55
C ILE A 288 -0.58 14.10 5.18
N GLU A 289 -1.35 14.80 4.34
CA GLU A 289 -0.88 15.24 3.01
C GLU A 289 0.13 16.40 3.13
N HIS A 290 -0.09 17.32 4.08
CA HIS A 290 0.75 18.50 4.27
C HIS A 290 2.12 18.16 4.90
N PRO A 291 3.21 18.85 4.53
CA PRO A 291 4.54 18.62 5.10
C PRO A 291 4.54 18.68 6.64
N CYS A 292 5.26 17.74 7.26
CA CYS A 292 5.37 17.66 8.72
C CYS A 292 6.63 18.30 9.30
N GLU A 293 7.59 18.68 8.47
CA GLU A 293 8.86 19.32 8.89
C GLU A 293 9.14 20.59 8.10
N PHE A 294 9.83 21.53 8.77
CA PHE A 294 10.22 22.81 8.21
C PHE A 294 11.69 23.11 8.53
N GLY A 295 12.42 23.64 7.55
CA GLY A 295 13.85 23.93 7.68
C GLY A 295 14.35 24.93 6.64
N PRO A 296 15.65 25.29 6.67
CA PRO A 296 16.29 25.96 5.54
C PRO A 296 16.40 25.00 4.34
N HIS A 297 16.41 25.57 3.14
CA HIS A 297 16.64 24.78 1.93
C HIS A 297 18.06 24.22 1.89
N ARG A 298 18.22 23.05 1.25
CA ARG A 298 19.51 22.36 1.11
C ARG A 298 19.78 22.05 -0.35
N ALA A 299 20.91 22.53 -0.88
CA ALA A 299 21.33 22.26 -2.26
C ALA A 299 21.95 20.87 -2.45
N LYS A 300 22.36 20.20 -1.37
CA LYS A 300 23.05 18.90 -1.40
C LYS A 300 22.39 17.92 -0.46
N HIS A 301 22.36 16.64 -0.86
CA HIS A 301 21.91 15.57 0.01
C HIS A 301 22.84 15.41 1.22
N HIS A 302 22.24 15.21 2.39
CA HIS A 302 22.96 15.05 3.66
C HIS A 302 22.30 13.93 4.49
N CYS A 303 23.02 13.40 5.47
CA CYS A 303 22.53 12.37 6.38
C CYS A 303 22.16 12.88 7.78
N ASP A 304 22.26 14.19 8.02
CA ASP A 304 22.09 14.80 9.35
C ASP A 304 20.69 14.60 9.96
N TYR A 305 19.65 14.49 9.13
CA TYR A 305 18.27 14.26 9.55
C TYR A 305 17.44 13.68 8.38
N PRO A 306 16.36 12.92 8.67
CA PRO A 306 15.60 12.20 7.65
C PRO A 306 14.66 13.10 6.83
N TYR A 307 14.59 12.84 5.51
CA TYR A 307 13.60 13.44 4.59
C TYR A 307 13.30 12.52 3.41
N GLY A 308 12.07 12.55 2.89
CA GLY A 308 11.56 11.54 1.95
C GLY A 308 12.44 11.27 0.72
N ALA A 309 12.81 12.33 -0.01
CA ALA A 309 13.63 12.22 -1.23
C ALA A 309 15.03 11.60 -0.98
N PHE A 310 15.56 11.70 0.23
CA PHE A 310 16.83 11.05 0.60
C PHE A 310 16.74 9.52 0.51
N PHE A 311 15.62 8.95 0.97
CA PHE A 311 15.44 7.50 1.01
C PHE A 311 15.34 6.91 -0.40
N SER A 312 14.60 7.57 -1.30
CA SER A 312 14.53 7.18 -2.70
C SER A 312 15.92 7.21 -3.36
N ARG A 313 16.70 8.27 -3.13
CA ARG A 313 18.09 8.37 -3.61
C ARG A 313 18.98 7.25 -3.05
N SER A 314 18.97 7.05 -1.73
CA SER A 314 19.82 6.04 -1.09
C SER A 314 19.53 4.63 -1.61
N ARG A 315 18.26 4.27 -1.83
CA ARG A 315 17.88 2.98 -2.44
C ARG A 315 18.30 2.88 -3.91
N GLY A 316 18.25 3.99 -4.65
CA GLY A 316 18.79 4.09 -6.01
C GLY A 316 20.27 3.71 -6.11
N VAL A 317 21.02 3.83 -5.01
CA VAL A 317 22.40 3.33 -4.87
C VAL A 317 22.40 1.91 -4.26
N LEU A 318 21.82 1.70 -3.09
CA LEU A 318 22.03 0.45 -2.34
C LEU A 318 21.40 -0.80 -2.99
N ASN A 319 20.36 -0.66 -3.81
CA ASN A 319 19.63 -1.81 -4.36
C ASN A 319 20.20 -2.35 -5.69
N TYR A 320 21.24 -1.72 -6.26
CA TYR A 320 21.71 -2.04 -7.60
C TYR A 320 23.22 -2.35 -7.63
N PRO A 321 23.63 -3.58 -7.99
CA PRO A 321 25.05 -3.99 -8.00
C PRO A 321 25.95 -3.16 -8.92
N GLU A 322 25.39 -2.52 -9.95
CA GLU A 322 26.15 -1.69 -10.90
C GLU A 322 26.48 -0.29 -10.39
N THR A 323 25.90 0.12 -9.26
CA THR A 323 26.04 1.48 -8.72
C THR A 323 27.12 1.59 -7.66
N HIS A 324 27.47 0.49 -7.00
CA HIS A 324 28.52 0.45 -5.99
C HIS A 324 29.12 -0.95 -5.92
N GLU A 325 30.41 -1.03 -5.57
CA GLU A 325 31.08 -2.29 -5.24
C GLU A 325 31.27 -2.37 -3.73
N LYS A 326 30.64 -3.34 -3.10
CA LYS A 326 30.75 -3.56 -1.67
C LYS A 326 32.07 -4.26 -1.36
N TRP A 327 33.05 -3.52 -0.84
CA TRP A 327 34.34 -4.08 -0.41
C TRP A 327 34.14 -5.00 0.79
N THR A 328 33.41 -4.55 1.81
CA THR A 328 33.10 -5.37 2.99
C THR A 328 31.74 -5.01 3.57
N SER A 329 31.10 -5.99 4.20
CA SER A 329 29.92 -5.78 5.05
C SER A 329 29.90 -6.74 6.23
N VAL A 330 29.22 -6.29 7.27
CA VAL A 330 28.79 -7.08 8.41
C VAL A 330 27.28 -6.96 8.53
N GLU A 331 26.62 -8.07 8.79
CA GLU A 331 25.18 -8.17 8.98
C GLU A 331 24.93 -9.19 10.09
N ASP A 332 24.09 -8.82 11.04
CA ASP A 332 23.67 -9.68 12.14
C ASP A 332 22.18 -9.48 12.36
N THR A 333 21.45 -10.57 12.63
CA THR A 333 19.99 -10.59 12.78
C THR A 333 19.62 -10.96 14.21
N ASN A 334 18.81 -10.14 14.86
CA ASN A 334 18.23 -10.44 16.15
C ASN A 334 17.20 -11.57 15.98
N LEU A 335 17.49 -12.73 16.55
CA LEU A 335 16.69 -13.95 16.38
C LEU A 335 15.39 -13.97 17.22
N GLU A 336 15.14 -12.93 18.02
CA GLU A 336 13.88 -12.73 18.73
C GLU A 336 12.94 -11.77 18.00
N THR A 337 13.48 -10.64 17.50
CA THR A 337 12.69 -9.56 16.88
C THR A 337 12.76 -9.56 15.35
N SER A 338 13.67 -10.34 14.75
CA SER A 338 14.02 -10.31 13.33
C SER A 338 14.60 -8.97 12.84
N GLY A 339 14.98 -8.07 13.76
CA GLY A 339 15.68 -6.83 13.43
C GLY A 339 17.10 -7.09 12.96
N THR A 340 17.57 -6.38 11.93
CA THR A 340 18.93 -6.54 11.39
C THR A 340 19.80 -5.33 11.67
N GLN A 341 21.02 -5.58 12.15
CA GLN A 341 22.07 -4.59 12.30
C GLN A 341 23.08 -4.81 11.18
N THR A 342 23.35 -3.77 10.40
CA THR A 342 24.19 -3.85 9.21
C THR A 342 25.17 -2.69 9.14
N ALA A 343 26.37 -2.95 8.63
CA ALA A 343 27.31 -1.92 8.25
C ALA A 343 28.12 -2.38 7.04
N SER A 344 28.47 -1.45 6.15
CA SER A 344 29.26 -1.76 4.97
C SER A 344 30.12 -0.60 4.50
N VAL A 345 31.22 -0.97 3.83
CA VAL A 345 32.16 -0.07 3.18
C VAL A 345 32.21 -0.46 1.70
N SER A 346 32.02 0.50 0.81
CA SER A 346 31.86 0.27 -0.62
C SER A 346 32.55 1.37 -1.43
N GLU A 347 32.85 1.09 -2.70
CA GLU A 347 33.16 2.11 -3.69
C GLU A 347 31.88 2.52 -4.43
N LEU A 348 31.64 3.82 -4.57
CA LEU A 348 30.51 4.33 -5.33
C LEU A 348 30.89 4.49 -6.81
N TYR A 349 30.15 3.84 -7.69
CA TYR A 349 30.29 3.94 -9.15
C TYR A 349 29.28 4.88 -9.79
N ARG A 350 28.02 4.89 -9.33
CA ARG A 350 26.93 5.68 -9.91
C ARG A 350 25.94 6.08 -8.81
N TRP A 351 25.28 7.23 -8.98
CA TRP A 351 24.24 7.69 -8.04
C TRP A 351 22.88 7.03 -8.21
N ALA A 352 22.63 6.40 -9.37
CA ALA A 352 21.42 5.67 -9.69
C ALA A 352 21.72 4.59 -10.74
N SER A 353 20.90 3.53 -10.77
CA SER A 353 20.96 2.52 -11.84
C SER A 353 20.87 3.19 -13.21
N ARG A 354 21.70 2.75 -14.16
CA ARG A 354 21.87 3.32 -15.51
C ARG A 354 22.26 4.81 -15.58
N GLY A 355 22.51 5.48 -14.45
CA GLY A 355 22.98 6.87 -14.39
C GLY A 355 24.45 7.02 -14.80
N GLY A 356 24.98 8.24 -14.91
CA GLY A 356 26.40 8.48 -15.21
C GLY A 356 27.35 7.91 -14.15
N ARG A 357 28.57 7.51 -14.55
CA ARG A 357 29.63 7.15 -13.59
C ARG A 357 30.10 8.38 -12.83
N VAL A 358 30.41 8.21 -11.55
CA VAL A 358 31.06 9.25 -10.76
C VAL A 358 32.47 9.50 -11.32
N THR A 359 32.85 10.77 -11.45
CA THR A 359 34.13 11.18 -12.06
C THR A 359 35.32 10.96 -11.13
N GLU A 360 35.12 11.15 -9.83
CA GLU A 360 36.13 10.95 -8.79
C GLU A 360 35.82 9.67 -8.00
N LYS A 361 36.86 8.91 -7.64
CA LYS A 361 36.71 7.74 -6.78
C LYS A 361 36.16 8.16 -5.43
N THR A 362 35.08 7.51 -5.02
CA THR A 362 34.27 7.94 -3.88
C THR A 362 33.99 6.74 -2.97
N LEU A 363 34.41 6.85 -1.71
CA LEU A 363 34.12 5.88 -0.66
C LEU A 363 32.68 6.06 -0.20
N LEU A 364 31.93 4.97 -0.06
CA LEU A 364 30.59 4.93 0.51
C LEU A 364 30.63 4.14 1.82
N ILE A 365 30.21 4.78 2.91
CA ILE A 365 30.04 4.13 4.21
C ILE A 365 28.56 4.13 4.57
N THR A 366 28.04 2.96 4.91
CA THR A 366 26.67 2.77 5.38
C THR A 366 26.65 2.04 6.71
N VAL A 367 25.86 2.55 7.65
CA VAL A 367 25.65 1.95 8.97
C VAL A 367 24.16 1.99 9.29
N GLY A 368 23.61 0.86 9.72
CA GLY A 368 22.18 0.69 9.94
C GLY A 368 21.37 0.61 8.65
N ARG A 369 20.07 0.36 8.81
CA ARG A 369 19.12 0.33 7.70
C ARG A 369 18.67 1.75 7.37
N VAL A 370 18.95 2.22 6.15
CA VAL A 370 18.62 3.58 5.70
C VAL A 370 17.11 3.73 5.50
N ARG A 371 16.41 4.07 6.59
CA ARG A 371 14.96 4.29 6.66
C ARG A 371 14.65 5.42 7.63
N TYR A 372 13.49 6.05 7.47
CA TYR A 372 13.10 7.21 8.28
C TYR A 372 12.85 6.87 9.77
N ASP A 373 12.54 5.62 10.07
CA ASP A 373 12.18 5.08 11.38
C ASP A 373 13.36 4.45 12.13
N CYS A 374 14.58 4.52 11.57
CA CYS A 374 15.78 3.92 12.14
C CYS A 374 16.92 4.93 12.22
N SER A 375 17.80 4.79 13.22
CA SER A 375 19.10 5.49 13.21
C SER A 375 19.97 4.91 12.10
N TYR A 376 20.49 5.74 11.21
CA TYR A 376 21.34 5.30 10.11
C TYR A 376 22.45 6.31 9.78
N TYR A 377 23.46 5.82 9.07
CA TYR A 377 24.48 6.61 8.41
C TYR A 377 24.55 6.20 6.95
N PHE A 378 24.49 7.17 6.05
CA PHE A 378 24.74 6.98 4.63
C PHE A 378 25.50 8.21 4.16
N ASN A 379 26.81 8.07 3.96
CA ASN A 379 27.62 9.19 3.51
C ASN A 379 28.73 8.73 2.57
N THR A 380 29.19 9.67 1.76
CA THR A 380 30.19 9.45 0.72
C THR A 380 31.37 10.38 0.93
N PHE A 381 32.58 9.88 0.68
CA PHE A 381 33.81 10.62 0.90
C PHE A 381 34.69 10.60 -0.36
N THR A 382 35.08 11.77 -0.84
CA THR A 382 36.12 11.92 -1.87
C THR A 382 37.50 12.01 -1.20
N THR A 383 38.57 11.86 -1.98
CA THR A 383 39.96 12.04 -1.52
C THR A 383 40.15 13.33 -0.71
N LYS A 384 39.66 14.47 -1.22
CA LYS A 384 39.80 15.77 -0.55
C LYS A 384 39.08 15.80 0.81
N GLN A 385 37.89 15.22 0.89
CA GLN A 385 37.13 15.16 2.13
C GLN A 385 37.82 14.25 3.16
N LEU A 386 38.39 13.12 2.72
CA LEU A 386 39.16 12.24 3.60
C LEU A 386 40.43 12.90 4.14
N GLU A 387 41.13 13.72 3.36
CA GLU A 387 42.29 14.49 3.82
C GLU A 387 41.91 15.49 4.92
N GLU A 388 40.80 16.20 4.76
CA GLU A 388 40.27 17.14 5.76
C GLU A 388 39.86 16.41 7.05
N ILE A 389 39.12 15.30 6.92
CA ILE A 389 38.72 14.46 8.05
C ILE A 389 39.95 13.91 8.76
N THR A 390 40.97 13.45 8.03
CA THR A 390 42.20 12.93 8.62
C THR A 390 42.90 13.98 9.48
N LYS A 391 42.96 15.25 9.04
CA LYS A 391 43.50 16.34 9.85
C LYS A 391 42.70 16.56 11.15
N SER A 392 41.36 16.54 11.05
CA SER A 392 40.47 16.70 12.20
C SER A 392 40.55 15.53 13.20
N VAL A 393 40.58 14.29 12.70
CA VAL A 393 40.68 13.07 13.51
C VAL A 393 42.05 12.98 14.18
N ARG A 394 43.13 13.38 13.50
CA ARG A 394 44.47 13.43 14.08
C ARG A 394 44.56 14.36 15.29
N LEU A 395 43.86 15.49 15.25
CA LEU A 395 43.79 16.47 16.34
C LEU A 395 42.86 16.01 17.48
N SER A 396 41.65 15.57 17.14
CA SER A 396 40.59 15.25 18.11
C SER A 396 40.68 13.85 18.72
N ARG A 397 41.40 12.93 18.05
CA ARG A 397 41.44 11.48 18.34
C ARG A 397 40.07 10.79 18.35
N ARG A 398 39.02 11.45 17.83
CA ARG A 398 37.68 10.85 17.71
C ARG A 398 37.62 9.95 16.47
N VAL A 399 37.47 8.65 16.70
CA VAL A 399 37.45 7.64 15.62
C VAL A 399 36.05 7.21 15.21
N LEU A 400 35.05 7.39 16.08
CA LEU A 400 33.68 6.96 15.79
C LEU A 400 33.08 7.78 14.64
N ILE A 401 32.63 7.08 13.59
CA ILE A 401 31.92 7.67 12.46
C ILE A 401 30.44 7.76 12.81
N PHE A 402 29.85 6.62 13.19
CA PHE A 402 28.46 6.52 13.58
C PHE A 402 28.20 5.22 14.35
N ARG A 403 27.22 5.27 15.26
CA ARG A 403 26.66 4.12 15.97
C ARG A 403 25.14 4.24 15.98
N THR A 404 24.42 3.16 15.68
CA THR A 404 22.95 3.18 15.59
C THR A 404 22.25 3.30 16.94
N SER A 405 22.90 2.87 18.02
CA SER A 405 22.35 2.79 19.38
C SER A 405 23.48 2.86 20.40
N ASP A 406 23.24 3.51 21.53
CA ASP A 406 24.20 3.57 22.65
C ASP A 406 24.27 2.25 23.44
N SER A 407 23.35 1.31 23.19
CA SER A 407 23.37 -0.02 23.81
C SER A 407 24.55 -0.85 23.33
N GLU A 408 25.19 -1.59 24.24
CA GLU A 408 26.22 -2.59 23.92
C GLU A 408 25.60 -3.94 23.49
N ASP A 409 24.32 -4.15 23.76
CA ASP A 409 23.65 -5.41 23.42
C ASP A 409 23.22 -5.46 21.96
N GLU A 410 22.84 -4.32 21.38
CA GLU A 410 22.36 -4.21 20.00
C GLU A 410 22.75 -2.88 19.35
N TYR A 411 23.62 -2.94 18.35
CA TYR A 411 24.11 -1.80 17.60
C TYR A 411 24.78 -2.20 16.27
N ALA A 412 24.83 -1.25 15.33
CA ALA A 412 25.75 -1.25 14.20
C ALA A 412 26.65 -0.01 14.31
N GLN A 413 27.92 -0.16 13.94
CA GLN A 413 28.92 0.88 14.14
C GLN A 413 29.95 0.90 13.01
N ALA A 414 30.44 2.09 12.67
CA ALA A 414 31.65 2.28 11.89
C ALA A 414 32.63 3.22 12.59
N GLU A 415 33.92 2.90 12.53
CA GLU A 415 35.01 3.68 13.12
C GLU A 415 36.19 3.78 12.17
N TRP A 416 36.90 4.91 12.22
CA TRP A 416 38.19 5.07 11.58
C TRP A 416 39.26 4.24 12.30
N VAL A 417 40.08 3.53 11.53
CA VAL A 417 41.29 2.88 12.03
C VAL A 417 42.45 3.83 11.80
N LEU A 418 43.24 4.07 12.85
CA LEU A 418 44.37 5.00 12.80
C LEU A 418 45.70 4.25 12.80
N SER A 419 46.67 4.79 12.06
CA SER A 419 48.08 4.45 12.18
C SER A 419 48.67 4.96 13.51
N LEU A 420 49.90 4.53 13.81
CA LEU A 420 50.70 5.11 14.90
C LEU A 420 50.95 6.63 14.71
N SER A 421 51.01 7.12 13.47
CA SER A 421 51.12 8.56 13.17
C SER A 421 49.82 9.34 13.41
N GLY A 422 48.69 8.64 13.64
CA GLY A 422 47.37 9.22 13.81
C GLY A 422 46.63 9.51 12.50
N GLU A 423 47.09 8.96 11.39
CA GLU A 423 46.45 9.06 10.07
C GLU A 423 45.46 7.91 9.88
N ILE A 424 44.40 8.15 9.10
CA ILE A 424 43.38 7.13 8.84
C ILE A 424 43.96 6.08 7.88
N THR A 425 43.93 4.81 8.26
CA THR A 425 44.42 3.68 7.45
C THR A 425 43.31 2.72 7.02
N GLY A 426 42.09 2.90 7.54
CA GLY A 426 41.00 1.97 7.28
C GLY A 426 39.70 2.35 7.97
N VAL A 427 38.69 1.52 7.74
CA VAL A 427 37.38 1.58 8.41
C VAL A 427 37.11 0.25 9.09
N ARG A 428 36.80 0.27 10.38
CA ARG A 428 36.28 -0.86 11.14
C ARG A 428 34.77 -0.79 11.15
N ILE A 429 34.11 -1.85 10.72
CA ILE A 429 32.66 -2.00 10.77
C ILE A 429 32.27 -3.10 11.75
N THR A 430 31.20 -2.85 12.50
CA THR A 430 30.69 -3.76 13.54
C THR A 430 29.18 -3.88 13.45
N ALA A 431 28.66 -5.10 13.62
CA ALA A 431 27.24 -5.36 13.85
C ALA A 431 27.09 -6.30 15.04
N LYS A 432 26.19 -5.97 15.97
CA LYS A 432 25.88 -6.75 17.18
C LYS A 432 24.38 -6.73 17.40
N THR A 433 23.80 -7.89 17.65
CA THR A 433 22.40 -8.04 18.04
C THR A 433 22.30 -8.69 19.41
N ALA A 434 21.18 -8.48 20.12
CA ALA A 434 21.00 -9.01 21.47
C ALA A 434 21.13 -10.55 21.54
N THR A 435 20.80 -11.24 20.45
CA THR A 435 20.86 -12.71 20.36
C THR A 435 22.23 -13.26 20.01
N SER A 436 23.15 -12.41 19.56
CA SER A 436 24.50 -12.81 19.17
C SER A 436 25.47 -12.69 20.35
N PRO A 437 26.26 -13.73 20.65
CA PRO A 437 27.16 -13.72 21.80
C PRO A 437 28.34 -12.75 21.59
N ASN A 438 28.80 -12.60 20.35
CA ASN A 438 29.91 -11.73 19.97
C ASN A 438 29.49 -10.79 18.84
N PRO A 439 30.05 -9.58 18.76
CA PRO A 439 29.86 -8.71 17.61
C PRO A 439 30.53 -9.29 16.36
N TYR A 440 29.95 -9.06 15.19
CA TYR A 440 30.60 -9.28 13.91
C TYR A 440 31.45 -8.05 13.56
N VAL A 441 32.77 -8.19 13.58
CA VAL A 441 33.72 -7.11 13.33
C VAL A 441 34.62 -7.41 12.13
N ARG A 442 34.69 -6.45 11.19
CA ARG A 442 35.62 -6.48 10.06
C ARG A 442 36.36 -5.16 9.92
N VAL A 443 37.59 -5.21 9.44
CA VAL A 443 38.41 -4.04 9.16
C VAL A 443 38.77 -4.01 7.67
N CYS A 444 38.45 -2.89 7.02
CA CYS A 444 38.77 -2.62 5.62
C CYS A 444 39.89 -1.58 5.54
N PRO A 445 41.11 -1.95 5.14
CA PRO A 445 42.16 -0.99 4.83
C PRO A 445 41.78 -0.11 3.64
N ILE A 446 42.02 1.20 3.75
CA ILE A 446 41.80 2.17 2.68
C ILE A 446 43.06 2.98 2.42
N ASP A 447 43.28 3.37 1.17
CA ASP A 447 44.28 4.37 0.78
C ASP A 447 43.58 5.71 0.63
N LEU A 448 44.01 6.69 1.43
CA LEU A 448 43.43 8.03 1.45
C LEU A 448 43.68 8.79 0.14
N ALA A 449 44.85 8.60 -0.50
CA ALA A 449 45.23 9.36 -1.69
C ALA A 449 44.38 8.97 -2.91
N THR A 450 44.07 7.67 -3.03
CA THR A 450 43.31 7.14 -4.16
C THR A 450 41.85 6.86 -3.85
N CYS A 451 41.45 6.92 -2.57
CA CYS A 451 40.12 6.54 -2.09
C CYS A 451 39.74 5.10 -2.51
N THR A 452 40.71 4.16 -2.44
CA THR A 452 40.53 2.75 -2.80
C THR A 452 40.91 1.80 -1.68
N LYS A 453 40.53 0.53 -1.80
CA LYS A 453 40.96 -0.54 -0.92
C LYS A 453 42.49 -0.74 -1.02
N SER A 454 43.20 -0.61 0.10
CA SER A 454 44.67 -0.66 0.14
C SER A 454 45.27 -2.02 0.52
N GLY A 455 44.45 -2.97 0.98
CA GLY A 455 44.92 -4.30 1.40
C GLY A 455 43.77 -5.26 1.69
N ASP A 456 44.09 -6.45 2.18
CA ASP A 456 43.10 -7.49 2.48
C ASP A 456 42.20 -7.13 3.67
N ILE A 457 40.94 -7.56 3.57
CA ILE A 457 39.95 -7.32 4.62
C ILE A 457 40.19 -8.34 5.73
N THR A 458 40.35 -7.84 6.95
CA THR A 458 40.56 -8.70 8.12
C THR A 458 39.26 -8.87 8.89
N THR A 459 38.89 -10.12 9.18
CA THR A 459 37.75 -10.43 10.05
C THR A 459 38.29 -10.63 11.46
N VAL A 460 37.90 -9.74 12.39
CA VAL A 460 38.38 -9.77 13.79
C VAL A 460 37.52 -10.71 14.62
N SER A 461 36.21 -10.71 14.39
CA SER A 461 35.25 -11.60 15.03
C SER A 461 34.06 -11.83 14.12
N GLU A 462 33.49 -13.04 14.16
CA GLU A 462 32.23 -13.35 13.49
C GLU A 462 31.09 -13.36 14.52
N GLY A 463 30.04 -12.59 14.24
CA GLY A 463 28.81 -12.55 15.02
C GLY A 463 27.78 -13.58 14.54
N GLY A 464 26.55 -13.49 15.04
CA GLY A 464 25.52 -14.49 14.80
C GLY A 464 25.72 -15.80 15.59
N ILE A 465 24.80 -16.73 15.38
CA ILE A 465 24.96 -18.11 15.87
C ILE A 465 25.83 -18.88 14.89
N ARG A 466 26.94 -19.42 15.41
CA ARG A 466 27.81 -20.32 14.65
C ARG A 466 27.24 -21.74 14.68
N SER A 467 27.13 -22.35 13.51
CA SER A 467 26.91 -23.79 13.36
C SER A 467 28.27 -24.50 13.31
N TYR A 468 28.32 -25.72 13.85
CA TYR A 468 29.51 -26.56 13.89
C TYR A 468 29.30 -27.81 13.05
N THR A 469 30.39 -28.35 12.54
CA THR A 469 30.37 -29.58 11.74
C THR A 469 30.19 -30.79 12.67
N PRO A 470 29.20 -31.66 12.43
CA PRO A 470 29.02 -32.85 13.26
C PRO A 470 30.16 -33.85 13.02
N SER A 471 30.52 -34.63 14.06
CA SER A 471 31.56 -35.66 13.98
C SER A 471 31.20 -36.83 13.06
N GLU A 472 29.90 -37.09 12.89
CA GLU A 472 29.36 -38.17 12.07
C GLU A 472 28.09 -37.70 11.33
N SER A 473 27.52 -38.53 10.46
CA SER A 473 26.24 -38.23 9.80
C SER A 473 25.06 -38.58 10.71
N TYR A 474 24.01 -37.76 10.68
CA TYR A 474 22.81 -38.00 11.47
C TYR A 474 22.02 -39.20 10.95
N VAL A 475 21.74 -40.17 11.84
CA VAL A 475 20.82 -41.28 11.58
C VAL A 475 19.42 -40.92 12.07
N LEU A 476 18.40 -41.09 11.22
CA LEU A 476 17.00 -40.76 11.53
C LEU A 476 16.17 -42.01 11.86
N PRO A 477 15.13 -41.88 12.70
CA PRO A 477 14.16 -42.96 12.92
C PRO A 477 13.39 -43.32 11.64
N GLN A 478 12.82 -44.54 11.62
CA GLN A 478 11.95 -44.96 10.53
C GLN A 478 10.63 -44.19 10.53
N ASN A 479 10.11 -43.93 9.33
CA ASN A 479 8.79 -43.31 9.16
C ASN A 479 7.69 -44.29 9.57
N ILE A 480 6.73 -43.81 10.34
CA ILE A 480 5.57 -44.54 10.82
C ILE A 480 4.36 -44.09 9.99
N ARG A 481 3.65 -45.03 9.37
CA ARG A 481 2.39 -44.77 8.66
C ARG A 481 1.32 -45.67 9.23
N ILE A 482 0.19 -45.09 9.63
CA ILE A 482 -0.96 -45.80 10.17
C ILE A 482 -2.14 -45.59 9.20
N GLY A 483 -2.65 -46.69 8.67
CA GLY A 483 -3.74 -46.72 7.70
C GLY A 483 -3.46 -47.61 6.48
N PRO A 484 -4.49 -47.91 5.67
CA PRO A 484 -4.32 -48.67 4.44
C PRO A 484 -3.56 -47.84 3.39
N GLU A 485 -2.97 -48.52 2.42
CA GLU A 485 -2.37 -47.88 1.24
C GLU A 485 -3.26 -48.13 0.02
N LEU A 486 -3.61 -47.05 -0.68
CA LEU A 486 -4.46 -47.14 -1.86
C LEU A 486 -3.68 -47.59 -3.09
N SER A 487 -4.25 -48.56 -3.81
CA SER A 487 -3.70 -49.04 -5.07
C SER A 487 -4.02 -48.07 -6.21
N SER A 488 -3.02 -47.75 -7.04
CA SER A 488 -3.23 -47.02 -8.30
C SER A 488 -3.72 -47.91 -9.45
N GLU A 489 -3.88 -49.21 -9.21
CA GLU A 489 -4.30 -50.20 -10.20
C GLU A 489 -5.74 -50.67 -9.93
N PRO A 490 -6.52 -50.98 -10.97
CA PRO A 490 -7.84 -51.58 -10.80
C PRO A 490 -7.73 -52.95 -10.14
N THR A 491 -8.72 -53.35 -9.34
CA THR A 491 -8.71 -54.62 -8.60
C THR A 491 -8.62 -55.85 -9.52
N ARG A 492 -9.19 -55.75 -10.74
CA ARG A 492 -9.07 -56.74 -11.81
C ARG A 492 -9.42 -56.12 -13.17
N LEU A 493 -9.23 -56.90 -14.23
CA LEU A 493 -9.70 -56.55 -15.56
C LEU A 493 -11.23 -56.64 -15.66
N VAL A 494 -11.83 -55.76 -16.48
CA VAL A 494 -13.27 -55.75 -16.77
C VAL A 494 -13.65 -56.99 -17.58
N ARG A 495 -14.73 -57.68 -17.19
CA ARG A 495 -15.28 -58.80 -17.94
C ARG A 495 -16.01 -58.32 -19.19
N LYS A 496 -15.72 -58.97 -20.32
CA LYS A 496 -16.29 -58.66 -21.65
C LYS A 496 -17.01 -59.84 -22.30
N ASN A 497 -17.07 -60.97 -21.60
CA ASN A 497 -17.53 -62.25 -22.12
C ASN A 497 -19.01 -62.55 -21.84
N PHE A 498 -19.77 -61.60 -21.27
CA PHE A 498 -21.20 -61.76 -21.03
C PHE A 498 -21.95 -62.06 -22.33
N LYS A 499 -22.90 -62.99 -22.26
CA LYS A 499 -23.69 -63.45 -23.40
C LYS A 499 -25.06 -62.79 -23.38
N THR A 500 -25.56 -62.48 -24.58
CA THR A 500 -26.94 -62.02 -24.76
C THR A 500 -27.91 -63.07 -24.23
N ARG A 501 -28.91 -62.64 -23.46
CA ARG A 501 -30.06 -63.45 -23.06
C ARG A 501 -31.26 -62.92 -23.82
N THR A 502 -31.89 -63.76 -24.62
CA THR A 502 -33.02 -63.36 -25.48
C THR A 502 -34.12 -64.39 -25.35
N THR A 503 -35.37 -63.97 -25.46
CA THR A 503 -36.49 -64.90 -25.57
C THR A 503 -36.40 -65.67 -26.91
N PRO A 504 -36.99 -66.88 -27.00
CA PRO A 504 -36.86 -67.73 -28.19
C PRO A 504 -37.43 -67.10 -29.49
N ALA A 505 -38.41 -66.20 -29.36
CA ALA A 505 -39.04 -65.51 -30.49
C ALA A 505 -38.16 -64.37 -31.06
N LEU A 506 -37.42 -63.67 -30.19
CA LEU A 506 -36.59 -62.53 -30.57
C LEU A 506 -35.16 -62.94 -30.96
N LYS A 507 -34.87 -63.00 -32.27
CA LYS A 507 -33.54 -63.36 -32.81
C LYS A 507 -32.57 -62.18 -32.87
N VAL A 508 -32.35 -61.51 -31.75
CA VAL A 508 -31.37 -60.40 -31.63
C VAL A 508 -30.14 -60.84 -30.84
N ILE A 509 -28.96 -60.43 -31.31
CA ILE A 509 -27.70 -60.58 -30.58
C ILE A 509 -27.17 -59.21 -30.21
N LEU A 510 -26.92 -59.00 -28.92
CA LEU A 510 -26.33 -57.78 -28.39
C LEU A 510 -24.83 -57.96 -28.19
N LYS A 511 -24.03 -57.04 -28.72
CA LYS A 511 -22.57 -57.02 -28.56
C LYS A 511 -22.09 -55.66 -28.10
N THR A 512 -21.22 -55.63 -27.10
CA THR A 512 -20.53 -54.41 -26.68
C THR A 512 -19.58 -53.94 -27.78
N ILE A 513 -19.65 -52.64 -28.13
CA ILE A 513 -18.71 -51.99 -29.04
C ILE A 513 -17.71 -51.12 -28.27
N SER A 514 -18.15 -50.51 -27.16
CA SER A 514 -17.33 -49.58 -26.37
C SER A 514 -16.19 -50.27 -25.62
N GLU A 515 -15.06 -49.57 -25.54
CA GLU A 515 -13.86 -49.95 -24.78
C GLU A 515 -13.40 -48.76 -23.91
N PRO A 516 -13.62 -48.78 -22.58
CA PRO A 516 -14.23 -49.84 -21.77
C PRO A 516 -15.74 -50.04 -22.04
N PRO A 517 -16.34 -51.19 -21.67
CA PRO A 517 -17.77 -51.46 -21.82
C PRO A 517 -18.69 -50.36 -21.25
N LEU A 518 -18.35 -49.86 -20.06
CA LEU A 518 -19.01 -48.73 -19.40
C LEU A 518 -17.99 -47.69 -18.97
N ALA A 519 -18.11 -46.47 -19.50
CA ALA A 519 -17.37 -45.30 -19.05
C ALA A 519 -18.19 -44.56 -17.98
N ALA A 520 -17.62 -44.38 -16.79
CA ALA A 520 -18.28 -43.68 -15.69
C ALA A 520 -18.10 -42.16 -15.80
N ASN A 521 -19.16 -41.39 -15.52
CA ASN A 521 -19.21 -39.93 -15.44
C ASN A 521 -18.45 -39.18 -16.57
N PRO A 522 -18.65 -39.53 -17.86
CA PRO A 522 -17.86 -38.96 -18.95
C PRO A 522 -18.21 -37.50 -19.25
N ALA A 523 -19.47 -37.09 -19.05
CA ALA A 523 -19.99 -35.76 -19.38
C ALA A 523 -20.64 -35.07 -18.16
N TRP A 524 -21.43 -35.82 -17.38
CA TRP A 524 -22.13 -35.34 -16.19
C TRP A 524 -21.72 -36.14 -14.97
N TYR A 525 -21.70 -35.48 -13.81
CA TYR A 525 -21.41 -36.08 -12.52
C TYR A 525 -22.11 -35.26 -11.43
N ASP A 526 -22.64 -35.94 -10.42
CA ASP A 526 -23.23 -35.34 -9.23
C ASP A 526 -22.77 -36.10 -7.96
N ASP A 527 -23.26 -35.66 -6.81
CA ASP A 527 -22.98 -36.29 -5.52
C ASP A 527 -24.00 -37.38 -5.15
N THR A 528 -25.16 -37.43 -5.80
CA THR A 528 -26.23 -38.40 -5.50
C THR A 528 -26.27 -39.63 -6.41
N SER A 529 -25.69 -39.55 -7.61
CA SER A 529 -25.75 -40.60 -8.62
C SER A 529 -24.40 -40.77 -9.33
N ASP A 530 -24.26 -41.85 -10.09
CA ASP A 530 -23.16 -42.04 -11.03
C ASP A 530 -23.75 -42.39 -12.41
N TYR A 531 -23.22 -41.73 -13.44
CA TYR A 531 -23.65 -41.91 -14.83
C TYR A 531 -22.72 -42.90 -15.53
N PHE A 532 -23.28 -43.86 -16.26
CA PHE A 532 -22.49 -44.80 -17.07
C PHE A 532 -22.90 -44.73 -18.52
N ARG A 533 -21.91 -44.53 -19.40
CA ARG A 533 -22.10 -44.47 -20.85
C ARG A 533 -21.49 -45.69 -21.51
N GLY A 534 -22.20 -46.27 -22.47
CA GLY A 534 -21.72 -47.38 -23.27
C GLY A 534 -22.30 -47.39 -24.68
N THR A 535 -21.73 -48.23 -25.53
CA THR A 535 -22.23 -48.46 -26.88
C THR A 535 -22.43 -49.96 -27.11
N VAL A 536 -23.64 -50.35 -27.49
CA VAL A 536 -24.01 -51.74 -27.81
C VAL A 536 -24.54 -51.82 -29.24
N SER A 537 -24.20 -52.89 -29.94
CA SER A 537 -24.76 -53.24 -31.24
C SER A 537 -25.89 -54.25 -31.07
N ALA A 538 -27.09 -53.92 -31.53
CA ALA A 538 -28.20 -54.85 -31.68
C ALA A 538 -28.19 -55.41 -33.11
N PHE A 539 -27.89 -56.70 -33.25
CA PHE A 539 -27.80 -57.38 -34.55
C PHE A 539 -28.98 -58.32 -34.76
N ASN A 540 -29.72 -58.14 -35.86
CA ASN A 540 -30.79 -59.06 -36.25
C ASN A 540 -30.19 -60.33 -36.88
N ASN A 541 -30.28 -61.46 -36.18
CA ASN A 541 -29.69 -62.73 -36.58
C ASN A 541 -30.62 -63.60 -37.46
N ASN A 542 -31.70 -63.03 -38.00
CA ASN A 542 -32.53 -63.73 -38.99
C ASN A 542 -31.74 -64.03 -40.29
N PRO A 543 -32.10 -65.10 -41.03
CA PRO A 543 -31.43 -65.48 -42.28
C PRO A 543 -31.47 -64.36 -43.34
N SER A 544 -30.42 -64.28 -44.15
CA SER A 544 -30.35 -63.35 -45.29
C SER A 544 -31.47 -63.65 -46.28
N GLY A 545 -32.30 -62.66 -46.62
CA GLY A 545 -33.46 -62.82 -47.51
C GLY A 545 -34.80 -63.13 -46.79
N SER A 546 -34.80 -63.26 -45.47
CA SER A 546 -36.04 -63.24 -44.68
C SER A 546 -36.70 -61.84 -44.74
N LEU A 547 -38.03 -61.78 -44.63
CA LEU A 547 -38.78 -60.52 -44.43
C LEU A 547 -38.96 -60.18 -42.94
N ASN A 548 -38.34 -60.93 -42.03
CA ASN A 548 -38.50 -60.78 -40.58
C ASN A 548 -37.64 -59.63 -40.03
N THR A 549 -38.12 -58.41 -40.21
CA THR A 549 -37.59 -57.22 -39.52
C THR A 549 -37.88 -57.31 -38.03
N VAL A 550 -36.91 -56.95 -37.20
CA VAL A 550 -37.12 -56.82 -35.75
C VAL A 550 -37.31 -55.35 -35.43
N THR A 551 -38.42 -55.00 -34.78
CA THR A 551 -38.72 -53.62 -34.39
C THR A 551 -38.59 -53.47 -32.88
N ILE A 552 -37.58 -52.71 -32.44
CA ILE A 552 -37.37 -52.39 -31.03
C ILE A 552 -38.33 -51.27 -30.64
N SER A 553 -39.16 -51.50 -29.62
CA SER A 553 -40.16 -50.57 -29.10
C SER A 553 -39.63 -49.77 -27.91
N GLY A 554 -38.76 -50.38 -27.08
CA GLY A 554 -38.28 -49.78 -25.85
C GLY A 554 -36.88 -50.23 -25.44
N ILE A 555 -36.22 -49.39 -24.64
CA ILE A 555 -34.95 -49.70 -23.98
C ILE A 555 -35.06 -49.31 -22.51
N ARG A 556 -34.65 -50.22 -21.64
CA ARG A 556 -34.51 -49.96 -20.20
C ARG A 556 -33.22 -50.56 -19.66
N ALA A 557 -32.80 -50.10 -18.49
CA ALA A 557 -31.63 -50.62 -17.83
C ALA A 557 -31.88 -50.91 -16.35
N GLU A 558 -31.21 -51.94 -15.86
CA GLU A 558 -31.17 -52.30 -14.45
C GLU A 558 -29.71 -52.42 -14.02
N PHE A 559 -29.42 -52.23 -12.74
CA PHE A 559 -28.06 -52.36 -12.21
C PHE A 559 -28.02 -53.23 -10.96
N ARG A 560 -26.84 -53.76 -10.65
CA ARG A 560 -26.52 -54.38 -9.36
C ARG A 560 -25.04 -54.23 -9.06
N MET A 561 -24.70 -54.32 -7.78
CA MET A 561 -23.32 -54.48 -7.34
C MET A 561 -22.94 -55.98 -7.34
N VAL A 562 -21.71 -56.32 -7.72
CA VAL A 562 -21.24 -57.72 -7.78
C VAL A 562 -21.34 -58.40 -6.42
N GLY A 563 -22.08 -59.50 -6.28
CA GLY A 563 -22.40 -60.15 -4.99
C GLY A 563 -23.84 -59.90 -4.51
N GLN A 564 -24.56 -58.93 -5.09
CA GLN A 564 -26.01 -58.79 -4.93
C GLN A 564 -26.74 -59.72 -5.90
N GLN A 565 -27.84 -60.33 -5.44
CA GLN A 565 -28.63 -61.28 -6.24
C GLN A 565 -29.71 -60.62 -7.09
N ASN A 566 -30.12 -59.39 -6.76
CA ASN A 566 -31.25 -58.72 -7.41
C ASN A 566 -30.78 -57.51 -8.23
N TYR A 567 -31.35 -57.35 -9.41
CA TYR A 567 -31.21 -56.15 -10.23
C TYR A 567 -32.23 -55.10 -9.76
N THR A 568 -31.80 -53.84 -9.74
CA THR A 568 -32.63 -52.67 -9.38
C THR A 568 -32.74 -51.75 -10.59
N PRO A 569 -33.90 -51.15 -10.89
CA PRO A 569 -34.03 -50.21 -11.99
C PRO A 569 -33.10 -49.01 -11.80
N VAL A 570 -32.50 -48.53 -12.89
CA VAL A 570 -31.75 -47.26 -12.89
C VAL A 570 -32.72 -46.07 -12.75
N LYS A 571 -32.22 -44.91 -12.31
CA LYS A 571 -33.03 -43.69 -12.17
C LYS A 571 -33.46 -43.13 -13.54
N ASP A 572 -32.58 -43.25 -14.53
CA ASP A 572 -32.81 -42.77 -15.89
C ASP A 572 -31.96 -43.58 -16.89
N CYS A 573 -32.45 -43.76 -18.12
CA CYS A 573 -31.76 -44.42 -19.22
C CYS A 573 -32.10 -43.70 -20.51
N LYS A 574 -31.13 -42.99 -21.08
CA LYS A 574 -31.32 -42.11 -22.23
C LYS A 574 -30.32 -42.37 -23.35
N PHE A 575 -30.66 -41.96 -24.56
CA PHE A 575 -29.76 -42.06 -25.70
C PHE A 575 -28.90 -40.80 -25.83
N THR A 576 -27.61 -40.99 -26.10
CA THR A 576 -26.65 -39.86 -26.11
C THR A 576 -26.56 -39.12 -27.45
N ASP A 577 -27.13 -39.68 -28.51
CA ASP A 577 -27.12 -39.17 -29.89
C ASP A 577 -28.50 -38.65 -30.35
N GLY A 578 -29.48 -38.52 -29.44
CA GLY A 578 -30.83 -38.04 -29.76
C GLY A 578 -31.70 -39.08 -30.48
N SER A 579 -31.25 -40.34 -30.54
CA SER A 579 -31.98 -41.45 -31.18
C SER A 579 -33.25 -41.92 -30.44
N GLU A 580 -33.62 -41.29 -29.32
CA GLU A 580 -34.91 -41.52 -28.64
C GLU A 580 -36.10 -41.30 -29.56
N SER A 581 -36.03 -40.26 -30.40
CA SER A 581 -37.03 -39.95 -31.42
C SER A 581 -37.13 -40.99 -32.54
N LEU A 582 -36.21 -41.97 -32.59
CA LEU A 582 -36.18 -43.02 -33.60
C LEU A 582 -36.85 -44.32 -33.14
N LEU A 583 -37.31 -44.41 -31.88
CA LEU A 583 -38.11 -45.53 -31.41
C LEU A 583 -39.60 -45.31 -31.77
N PRO A 584 -40.31 -46.34 -32.28
CA PRO A 584 -39.83 -47.70 -32.54
C PRO A 584 -38.87 -47.79 -33.74
N TYR A 585 -37.79 -48.57 -33.62
CA TYR A 585 -36.73 -48.71 -34.63
C TYR A 585 -36.66 -50.12 -35.23
N SER A 586 -36.73 -50.22 -36.56
CA SER A 586 -36.70 -51.52 -37.28
C SER A 586 -35.32 -51.88 -37.81
N ILE A 587 -34.86 -53.10 -37.51
CA ILE A 587 -33.58 -53.66 -37.93
C ILE A 587 -33.84 -54.78 -38.95
N ASP A 588 -33.42 -54.58 -40.20
CA ASP A 588 -33.52 -55.62 -41.24
C ASP A 588 -32.65 -56.86 -40.90
N PRO A 589 -33.00 -58.05 -41.42
CA PRO A 589 -32.18 -59.26 -41.27
C PRO A 589 -30.71 -59.04 -41.64
N ARG A 590 -29.80 -59.55 -40.81
CA ARG A 590 -28.34 -59.39 -40.94
C ARG A 590 -27.82 -57.95 -40.89
N LYS A 591 -28.64 -56.96 -40.51
CA LYS A 591 -28.17 -55.61 -40.18
C LYS A 591 -28.05 -55.42 -38.66
N SER A 592 -27.34 -54.37 -38.28
CA SER A 592 -27.15 -53.98 -36.89
C SER A 592 -27.50 -52.52 -36.67
N TRP A 593 -28.09 -52.23 -35.51
CA TRP A 593 -28.23 -50.89 -34.98
C TRP A 593 -27.21 -50.64 -33.87
N GLN A 594 -26.55 -49.48 -33.89
CA GLN A 594 -25.65 -49.06 -32.83
C GLN A 594 -26.40 -48.15 -31.86
N ILE A 595 -26.39 -48.51 -30.58
CA ILE A 595 -27.13 -47.85 -29.52
C ILE A 595 -26.09 -47.21 -28.59
N ASN A 596 -26.07 -45.87 -28.54
CA ASN A 596 -25.26 -45.09 -27.61
C ASN A 596 -26.15 -44.65 -26.44
N PHE A 597 -25.93 -45.21 -25.26
CA PHE A 597 -26.79 -44.98 -24.10
C PHE A 597 -26.02 -44.40 -22.92
N GLU A 598 -26.74 -43.71 -22.05
CA GLU A 598 -26.28 -43.24 -20.75
C GLU A 598 -27.31 -43.63 -19.68
N VAL A 599 -26.86 -44.30 -18.62
CA VAL A 599 -27.70 -44.67 -17.47
C VAL A 599 -27.31 -43.87 -16.25
N CYS A 600 -28.30 -43.45 -15.46
CA CYS A 600 -28.13 -42.78 -14.19
C CYS A 600 -28.37 -43.77 -13.05
N VAL A 601 -27.31 -44.16 -12.34
CA VAL A 601 -27.36 -45.12 -11.25
C VAL A 601 -27.34 -44.38 -9.91
N PRO A 602 -28.37 -44.53 -9.06
CA PRO A 602 -28.39 -43.85 -7.76
C PRO A 602 -27.34 -44.45 -6.81
N ARG A 603 -26.68 -43.60 -6.01
CA ARG A 603 -25.75 -44.04 -4.96
C ARG A 603 -26.52 -44.51 -3.72
N LEU A 604 -25.82 -45.28 -2.88
CA LEU A 604 -26.30 -45.59 -1.53
C LEU A 604 -26.38 -44.30 -0.71
N LYS A 605 -27.31 -44.23 0.26
CA LYS A 605 -27.49 -43.03 1.10
C LYS A 605 -26.21 -42.62 1.81
N GLU A 606 -25.48 -43.58 2.36
CA GLU A 606 -24.18 -43.40 3.02
C GLU A 606 -23.14 -42.75 2.09
N ASP A 607 -23.16 -43.12 0.80
CA ASP A 607 -22.25 -42.56 -0.21
C ASP A 607 -22.64 -41.16 -0.65
N ALA A 608 -23.95 -40.89 -0.74
CA ALA A 608 -24.48 -39.57 -1.11
C ALA A 608 -24.23 -38.52 -0.02
N GLU A 609 -24.28 -38.92 1.26
CA GLU A 609 -24.00 -38.05 2.42
C GLU A 609 -22.55 -37.54 2.48
N LEU A 610 -21.62 -38.19 1.77
CA LEU A 610 -20.23 -37.74 1.68
C LEU A 610 -20.03 -36.55 0.73
N HIS A 611 -21.06 -36.17 -0.05
CA HIS A 611 -21.03 -35.06 -1.00
C HIS A 611 -19.84 -35.10 -1.99
N VAL A 612 -19.38 -36.30 -2.34
CA VAL A 612 -18.22 -36.49 -3.22
C VAL A 612 -18.66 -36.49 -4.68
N SER A 613 -18.17 -35.54 -5.48
CA SER A 613 -18.43 -35.49 -6.92
C SER A 613 -17.18 -35.90 -7.70
N TRP A 614 -17.24 -37.00 -8.46
CA TRP A 614 -16.10 -37.48 -9.25
C TRP A 614 -16.33 -37.41 -10.77
N PRO A 615 -15.60 -36.54 -11.49
CA PRO A 615 -15.59 -36.62 -12.94
C PRO A 615 -14.87 -37.89 -13.40
N ARG A 616 -15.37 -38.51 -14.48
CA ARG A 616 -14.78 -39.66 -15.17
C ARG A 616 -14.57 -40.93 -14.32
N ARG A 617 -15.20 -41.01 -13.14
CA ARG A 617 -15.14 -42.16 -12.22
C ARG A 617 -16.47 -42.31 -11.50
N ALA A 618 -16.85 -43.54 -11.18
CA ALA A 618 -18.02 -43.80 -10.36
C ALA A 618 -17.62 -43.95 -8.89
N PHE A 619 -18.21 -43.16 -8.00
CA PHE A 619 -17.95 -43.25 -6.56
C PHE A 619 -18.52 -44.53 -5.96
N MET A 620 -19.69 -44.97 -6.44
CA MET A 620 -20.32 -46.21 -5.99
C MET A 620 -19.50 -47.46 -6.31
N ALA A 621 -18.69 -47.42 -7.39
CA ALA A 621 -17.91 -48.57 -7.84
C ALA A 621 -16.58 -48.75 -7.07
N ARG A 622 -16.26 -47.82 -6.15
CA ARG A 622 -14.92 -47.68 -5.56
C ARG A 622 -14.39 -48.92 -4.84
N TYR A 623 -15.28 -49.73 -4.28
CA TYR A 623 -14.91 -50.98 -3.61
C TYR A 623 -15.39 -52.23 -4.36
N GLN A 624 -16.44 -52.12 -5.16
CA GLN A 624 -17.17 -53.24 -5.72
C GLN A 624 -17.61 -52.91 -7.14
N PRO A 625 -17.35 -53.79 -8.13
CA PRO A 625 -17.76 -53.52 -9.52
C PRO A 625 -19.28 -53.40 -9.68
N VAL A 626 -19.69 -52.59 -10.65
CA VAL A 626 -21.10 -52.36 -11.01
C VAL A 626 -21.40 -53.14 -12.29
N ARG A 627 -22.52 -53.86 -12.31
CA ARG A 627 -23.05 -54.48 -13.52
C ARG A 627 -24.36 -53.83 -13.92
N VAL A 628 -24.44 -53.40 -15.19
CA VAL A 628 -25.64 -52.82 -15.79
C VAL A 628 -26.17 -53.81 -16.82
N LYS A 629 -27.42 -54.23 -16.65
CA LYS A 629 -28.17 -55.04 -17.60
C LYS A 629 -29.01 -54.12 -18.48
N LEU A 630 -28.62 -54.02 -19.75
CA LEU A 630 -29.40 -53.32 -20.77
C LEU A 630 -30.44 -54.29 -21.33
N ILE A 631 -31.71 -53.88 -21.39
CA ILE A 631 -32.85 -54.67 -21.86
C ILE A 631 -33.50 -53.92 -23.02
N LEU A 632 -33.61 -54.60 -24.16
CA LEU A 632 -34.39 -54.17 -25.32
C LEU A 632 -35.70 -54.95 -25.35
N GLU A 633 -36.78 -54.24 -25.64
CA GLU A 633 -38.13 -54.78 -25.78
C GLU A 633 -38.60 -54.54 -27.22
N ASP A 634 -39.25 -55.53 -27.82
CA ASP A 634 -39.83 -55.41 -29.16
C ASP A 634 -41.33 -55.04 -29.10
N ILE A 635 -42.00 -54.96 -30.25
CA ILE A 635 -43.43 -54.62 -30.32
C ILE A 635 -44.37 -55.75 -29.84
N GLU A 636 -43.83 -56.96 -29.58
CA GLU A 636 -44.55 -58.13 -29.09
C GLU A 636 -44.21 -58.39 -27.59
N ASP A 637 -43.62 -57.41 -26.91
CA ASP A 637 -43.18 -57.45 -25.51
C ASP A 637 -42.11 -58.55 -25.25
N GLU A 638 -41.39 -58.99 -26.29
CA GLU A 638 -40.29 -59.94 -26.19
C GLU A 638 -38.96 -59.23 -25.85
N GLU A 639 -38.17 -59.83 -24.95
CA GLU A 639 -36.99 -59.16 -24.39
C GLU A 639 -35.65 -59.76 -24.82
N CYS A 640 -34.69 -58.87 -25.07
CA CYS A 640 -33.28 -59.20 -25.28
C CYS A 640 -32.41 -58.38 -24.34
N SER A 641 -31.48 -59.00 -23.61
CA SER A 641 -30.64 -58.31 -22.64
C SER A 641 -29.17 -58.66 -22.70
N LEU A 642 -28.33 -57.70 -22.31
CA LEU A 642 -26.87 -57.82 -22.21
C LEU A 642 -26.37 -57.17 -20.92
N VAL A 643 -25.50 -57.88 -20.21
CA VAL A 643 -24.83 -57.35 -19.01
C VAL A 643 -23.50 -56.71 -19.41
N LEU A 644 -23.28 -55.50 -18.92
CA LEU A 644 -22.06 -54.71 -19.08
C LEU A 644 -21.49 -54.41 -17.70
N GLU A 645 -20.17 -54.41 -17.57
CA GLU A 645 -19.50 -54.24 -16.29
C GLU A 645 -18.63 -52.97 -16.28
N HIS A 646 -18.62 -52.30 -15.12
CA HIS A 646 -17.67 -51.28 -14.78
C HIS A 646 -16.86 -51.72 -13.55
N VAL A 647 -15.54 -51.86 -13.72
CA VAL A 647 -14.58 -52.01 -12.61
C VAL A 647 -13.93 -50.66 -12.37
N PHE A 648 -13.92 -50.22 -11.11
CA PHE A 648 -13.34 -48.93 -10.74
C PHE A 648 -11.86 -48.85 -11.13
N ARG A 649 -11.50 -47.74 -11.75
CA ARG A 649 -10.13 -47.42 -12.14
C ARG A 649 -9.63 -46.23 -11.32
N PRO A 650 -8.74 -46.44 -10.34
CA PRO A 650 -8.15 -45.35 -9.58
C PRO A 650 -7.39 -44.37 -10.49
N TYR A 651 -7.39 -43.08 -10.13
CA TYR A 651 -6.40 -42.16 -10.72
C TYR A 651 -5.03 -42.44 -10.10
N PRO A 652 -3.93 -42.19 -10.82
CA PRO A 652 -2.61 -42.21 -10.24
C PRO A 652 -2.56 -41.25 -9.05
N TYR A 653 -2.26 -41.79 -7.87
CA TYR A 653 -2.02 -40.99 -6.67
C TYR A 653 -0.72 -40.20 -6.80
N GLU A 654 -0.62 -39.13 -6.03
CA GLU A 654 0.62 -38.37 -5.90
C GLU A 654 1.78 -39.28 -5.46
N ARG A 655 2.94 -39.09 -6.10
CA ARG A 655 4.18 -39.81 -5.86
C ARG A 655 5.28 -38.81 -5.54
N ALA A 656 6.31 -39.28 -4.84
CA ALA A 656 7.52 -38.50 -4.61
C ALA A 656 8.09 -38.01 -5.95
N LYS A 657 8.35 -36.70 -6.07
CA LYS A 657 9.08 -36.18 -7.24
C LYS A 657 10.56 -36.56 -7.14
N GLU A 658 11.25 -36.52 -8.27
CA GLU A 658 12.67 -36.91 -8.38
C GLU A 658 13.60 -36.09 -7.47
N ASN A 659 13.27 -34.81 -7.21
CA ASN A 659 14.04 -33.92 -6.35
C ASN A 659 13.58 -33.91 -4.88
N ALA A 660 12.59 -34.75 -4.51
CA ALA A 660 12.10 -34.81 -3.14
C ALA A 660 13.13 -35.49 -2.24
N ILE A 661 13.47 -34.84 -1.11
CA ILE A 661 14.24 -35.47 -0.03
C ILE A 661 13.33 -36.13 1.01
N GLY A 662 12.02 -35.85 0.96
CA GLY A 662 11.01 -36.51 1.78
C GLY A 662 9.63 -36.49 1.11
N PHE A 663 8.87 -37.57 1.27
CA PHE A 663 7.49 -37.68 0.83
C PHE A 663 6.69 -38.44 1.90
N PHE A 664 5.84 -37.71 2.62
CA PHE A 664 5.08 -38.23 3.74
C PHE A 664 3.61 -38.21 3.35
N PHE A 665 2.92 -39.33 3.52
CA PHE A 665 1.51 -39.40 3.18
C PHE A 665 0.76 -40.40 4.05
N PHE A 666 -0.55 -40.22 4.11
CA PHE A 666 -1.51 -41.23 4.53
C PHE A 666 -2.70 -41.19 3.59
N ASP A 667 -3.33 -42.36 3.41
CA ASP A 667 -4.46 -42.48 2.49
C ASP A 667 -5.77 -42.58 3.26
N ASN A 668 -6.79 -41.89 2.75
CA ASN A 668 -8.16 -42.02 3.24
C ASN A 668 -8.93 -43.00 2.34
N PRO A 669 -9.23 -44.22 2.82
CA PRO A 669 -9.90 -45.25 2.03
C PRO A 669 -11.37 -44.93 1.76
N ILE A 670 -12.02 -44.07 2.56
CA ILE A 670 -13.45 -43.74 2.44
C ILE A 670 -13.71 -42.93 1.17
N VAL A 671 -12.91 -41.90 0.96
CA VAL A 671 -13.01 -40.98 -0.19
C VAL A 671 -11.91 -41.22 -1.22
N LEU A 672 -11.19 -42.34 -1.13
CA LEU A 672 -10.06 -42.72 -1.99
C LEU A 672 -9.09 -41.57 -2.32
N LYS A 673 -8.65 -40.83 -1.29
CA LYS A 673 -7.79 -39.64 -1.44
C LYS A 673 -6.48 -39.84 -0.69
N ARG A 674 -5.37 -39.45 -1.32
CA ARG A 674 -4.04 -39.39 -0.69
C ARG A 674 -3.80 -37.99 -0.15
N TYR A 675 -3.43 -37.88 1.12
CA TYR A 675 -2.92 -36.65 1.70
C TYR A 675 -1.42 -36.75 1.82
N ALA A 676 -0.68 -35.82 1.20
CA ALA A 676 0.76 -35.87 1.13
C ALA A 676 1.41 -34.52 1.44
N ILE A 677 2.57 -34.57 2.09
CA ILE A 677 3.52 -33.47 2.20
C ILE A 677 4.81 -33.90 1.53
N GLN A 678 5.28 -33.04 0.65
CA GLN A 678 6.56 -33.19 0.00
C GLN A 678 7.59 -32.23 0.60
N VAL A 679 8.81 -32.72 0.74
CA VAL A 679 9.96 -31.94 1.19
C VAL A 679 11.01 -31.92 0.09
N GLU A 680 11.41 -30.71 -0.32
CA GLU A 680 12.33 -30.48 -1.43
C GLU A 680 13.43 -29.50 -0.99
N PRO A 681 14.71 -29.72 -1.38
CA PRO A 681 15.75 -28.71 -1.22
C PRO A 681 15.46 -27.53 -2.15
N VAL A 682 15.80 -26.31 -1.71
CA VAL A 682 15.62 -25.10 -2.52
C VAL A 682 16.93 -24.73 -3.19
N SER A 683 16.95 -24.75 -4.53
CA SER A 683 18.10 -24.31 -5.31
C SER A 683 18.13 -22.78 -5.39
N GLY A 684 18.85 -22.12 -4.48
CA GLY A 684 19.10 -20.67 -4.53
C GLY A 684 19.25 -20.01 -3.16
N SER A 685 19.61 -18.72 -3.13
CA SER A 685 19.86 -17.97 -1.89
C SER A 685 18.61 -17.60 -1.07
N ARG A 686 17.41 -17.91 -1.57
CA ARG A 686 16.14 -17.47 -0.95
C ARG A 686 15.56 -18.44 0.08
N GLY A 687 16.13 -19.64 0.22
CA GLY A 687 15.63 -20.66 1.14
C GLY A 687 16.54 -21.87 1.21
N VAL A 688 16.35 -22.71 2.23
CA VAL A 688 17.11 -23.94 2.45
C VAL A 688 16.28 -25.15 2.02
N VAL A 689 15.04 -25.22 2.50
CA VAL A 689 14.13 -26.33 2.26
C VAL A 689 12.72 -25.82 2.05
N LYS A 690 11.97 -26.51 1.21
CA LYS A 690 10.54 -26.30 1.00
C LYS A 690 9.78 -27.49 1.60
N ILE A 691 8.87 -27.22 2.52
CA ILE A 691 8.02 -28.22 3.17
C ILE A 691 6.58 -27.89 2.80
N GLY A 692 5.97 -28.74 1.96
CA GLY A 692 4.67 -28.45 1.35
C GLY A 692 4.74 -27.19 0.47
N SER A 693 3.96 -26.16 0.81
CA SER A 693 3.96 -24.86 0.14
C SER A 693 4.92 -23.83 0.75
N VAL A 694 5.50 -24.12 1.92
CA VAL A 694 6.26 -23.14 2.72
C VAL A 694 7.76 -23.29 2.50
N VAL A 695 8.46 -22.17 2.30
CA VAL A 695 9.94 -22.13 2.18
C VAL A 695 10.54 -21.72 3.52
N VAL A 696 11.40 -22.57 4.06
CA VAL A 696 12.16 -22.32 5.29
C VAL A 696 13.54 -21.79 4.91
N ASN A 697 13.89 -20.61 5.43
CA ASN A 697 15.18 -19.95 5.20
C ASN A 697 16.15 -20.14 6.36
N GLU A 698 17.43 -19.78 6.14
CA GLU A 698 18.49 -19.89 7.14
C GLU A 698 18.16 -19.14 8.44
N THR A 699 17.60 -17.93 8.35
CA THR A 699 17.18 -17.15 9.53
C THR A 699 16.18 -17.92 10.38
N SER A 700 15.18 -18.57 9.77
CA SER A 700 14.17 -19.36 10.48
C SER A 700 14.78 -20.56 11.21
N LEU A 701 15.78 -21.21 10.60
CA LEU A 701 16.53 -22.31 11.23
C LEU A 701 17.38 -21.79 12.39
N ASN A 702 18.08 -20.67 12.22
CA ASN A 702 18.86 -20.04 13.29
C ASN A 702 17.97 -19.58 14.46
N MET A 703 16.75 -19.10 14.19
CA MET A 703 15.76 -18.80 15.23
C MET A 703 15.34 -20.07 16.00
N ALA A 704 15.16 -21.20 15.31
CA ALA A 704 14.87 -22.47 15.97
C ALA A 704 16.03 -22.92 16.86
N VAL A 705 17.27 -22.80 16.38
CA VAL A 705 18.48 -23.09 17.17
C VAL A 705 18.56 -22.18 18.39
N TYR A 706 18.36 -20.87 18.22
CA TYR A 706 18.37 -19.92 19.33
C TYR A 706 17.31 -20.24 20.39
N LYS A 707 16.07 -20.54 19.95
CA LYS A 707 15.00 -20.96 20.85
C LYS A 707 15.37 -22.21 21.64
N ALA A 708 15.99 -23.19 21.00
CA ALA A 708 16.44 -24.41 21.67
C ALA A 708 17.55 -24.15 22.69
N LEU A 709 18.53 -23.29 22.35
CA LEU A 709 19.59 -22.89 23.28
C LEU A 709 19.05 -22.11 24.48
N LYS A 710 18.03 -21.26 24.28
CA LYS A 710 17.43 -20.43 25.34
C LYS A 710 16.48 -21.22 26.24
N SER A 711 15.64 -22.09 25.67
CA SER A 711 14.59 -22.82 26.41
C SER A 711 15.05 -24.17 26.95
N GLY A 712 16.13 -24.73 26.39
CA GLY A 712 16.56 -26.11 26.61
C GLY A 712 15.73 -27.16 25.86
N GLN A 713 14.69 -26.77 25.11
CA GLN A 713 13.88 -27.69 24.31
C GLN A 713 14.50 -27.88 22.92
N THR A 714 14.86 -29.11 22.58
CA THR A 714 15.56 -29.43 21.32
C THR A 714 14.62 -29.83 20.17
N GLU A 715 13.34 -30.04 20.45
CA GLU A 715 12.28 -30.22 19.46
C GLU A 715 11.47 -28.90 19.39
N ILE A 716 11.63 -28.14 18.30
CA ILE A 716 11.03 -26.81 18.15
C ILE A 716 9.94 -26.85 17.10
N ASP A 717 8.70 -26.52 17.49
CA ASP A 717 7.59 -26.34 16.55
C ASP A 717 7.86 -25.13 15.63
N LEU A 718 7.91 -25.37 14.32
CA LEU A 718 8.09 -24.34 13.32
C LEU A 718 6.79 -23.56 13.02
N LYS A 719 5.64 -24.06 13.48
CA LYS A 719 4.30 -23.46 13.25
C LYS A 719 4.07 -23.14 11.78
N LEU A 720 4.34 -24.12 10.92
CA LEU A 720 4.06 -24.00 9.50
C LEU A 720 2.59 -24.30 9.26
N ASP A 721 1.84 -23.32 8.73
CA ASP A 721 0.42 -23.48 8.38
C ASP A 721 0.28 -24.31 7.08
N ILE A 722 0.59 -25.60 7.19
CA ILE A 722 0.42 -26.58 6.10
C ILE A 722 -0.89 -27.33 6.37
N GLU A 723 -1.99 -26.63 6.09
CA GLU A 723 -3.35 -27.15 6.28
C GLU A 723 -4.05 -27.40 4.94
N SER A 724 -4.94 -28.40 4.95
CA SER A 724 -5.92 -28.59 3.89
C SER A 724 -6.88 -27.40 3.83
N ALA A 725 -7.08 -26.81 2.65
CA ALA A 725 -8.09 -25.77 2.44
C ALA A 725 -9.53 -26.22 2.79
N LEU A 726 -9.77 -27.54 2.88
CA LEU A 726 -11.08 -28.15 3.16
C LEU A 726 -11.16 -28.77 4.57
N ASP A 727 -10.18 -28.50 5.44
CA ASP A 727 -10.21 -28.89 6.85
C ASP A 727 -10.15 -30.40 7.16
N GLU A 728 -9.79 -31.21 6.17
CA GLU A 728 -9.82 -32.68 6.24
C GLU A 728 -8.66 -33.29 7.07
N TRP A 729 -7.50 -32.62 7.10
CA TRP A 729 -6.29 -33.10 7.79
C TRP A 729 -5.43 -31.93 8.28
N GLU A 730 -4.58 -32.21 9.28
CA GLU A 730 -3.60 -31.25 9.83
C GLU A 730 -2.18 -31.83 9.79
N SER A 731 -1.19 -30.94 9.75
CA SER A 731 0.19 -31.31 10.00
C SER A 731 0.88 -30.41 11.00
N ALA A 732 1.87 -30.97 11.68
CA ALA A 732 2.78 -30.26 12.54
C ALA A 732 4.22 -30.58 12.10
N VAL A 733 5.04 -29.54 11.99
CA VAL A 733 6.43 -29.65 11.54
C VAL A 733 7.35 -29.13 12.64
N TYR A 734 8.21 -30.02 13.14
CA TYR A 734 9.16 -29.73 14.19
C TYR A 734 10.58 -29.73 13.62
N ALA A 735 11.37 -28.71 13.96
CA ALA A 735 12.80 -28.70 13.76
C ALA A 735 13.48 -29.44 14.91
N LEU A 736 14.31 -30.43 14.57
CA LEU A 736 15.14 -31.15 15.53
C LEU A 736 16.51 -30.47 15.59
N VAL A 737 16.82 -29.92 16.75
CA VAL A 737 18.02 -29.11 16.97
C VAL A 737 19.08 -29.91 17.72
N ASP A 738 20.27 -29.98 17.14
CA ASP A 738 21.48 -30.38 17.85
C ASP A 738 22.07 -29.14 18.55
N VAL A 739 22.02 -29.12 19.88
CA VAL A 739 22.54 -28.02 20.70
C VAL A 739 24.07 -27.99 20.77
N SER A 740 24.73 -29.14 20.61
CA SER A 740 26.19 -29.25 20.58
C SER A 740 26.73 -28.65 19.29
N CYS A 741 26.13 -29.02 18.16
CA CYS A 741 26.47 -28.53 16.83
C CYS A 741 25.79 -27.18 16.47
N ARG A 742 24.84 -26.71 17.29
CA ARG A 742 24.03 -25.49 17.10
C ARG A 742 23.39 -25.42 15.71
N ARG A 743 22.76 -26.52 15.27
CA ARG A 743 22.10 -26.60 13.97
C ARG A 743 20.84 -27.44 14.03
N VAL A 744 19.91 -27.14 13.13
CA VAL A 744 18.79 -28.03 12.80
C VAL A 744 19.36 -29.15 11.93
N TYR A 745 19.24 -30.40 12.38
CA TYR A 745 19.76 -31.55 11.64
C TYR A 745 18.67 -32.28 10.86
N ALA A 746 17.41 -32.18 11.30
CA ALA A 746 16.29 -32.83 10.65
C ALA A 746 14.98 -32.12 10.94
N PHE A 747 13.98 -32.42 10.11
CA PHE A 747 12.60 -32.07 10.32
C PHE A 747 11.81 -33.33 10.65
N LYS A 748 10.98 -33.23 11.68
CA LYS A 748 9.97 -34.23 12.03
C LYS A 748 8.61 -33.71 11.62
N ILE A 749 7.91 -34.48 10.80
CA ILE A 749 6.62 -34.12 10.22
C ILE A 749 5.59 -35.11 10.74
N ILE A 750 4.56 -34.61 11.41
CA ILE A 750 3.40 -35.39 11.86
C ILE A 750 2.20 -34.94 11.05
N MET A 751 1.54 -35.89 10.39
CA MET A 751 0.32 -35.70 9.60
C MET A 751 -0.79 -36.57 10.18
N GLN A 752 -1.99 -36.03 10.32
CA GLN A 752 -3.13 -36.77 10.86
C GLN A 752 -4.48 -36.18 10.43
N GLU A 753 -5.54 -36.95 10.63
CA GLU A 753 -6.91 -36.45 10.54
C GLU A 753 -7.17 -35.32 11.55
N ARG A 754 -7.90 -34.29 11.13
CA ARG A 754 -8.17 -33.08 11.95
C ARG A 754 -9.12 -33.39 13.11
N LYS A 755 -9.19 -32.46 14.07
CA LYS A 755 -10.05 -32.57 15.28
C LYS A 755 -11.54 -32.76 15.00
N LYS A 756 -12.05 -32.34 13.83
CA LYS A 756 -13.46 -32.52 13.44
C LYS A 756 -13.80 -33.97 13.10
N VAL A 757 -12.80 -34.80 12.82
CA VAL A 757 -13.00 -36.25 12.68
C VAL A 757 -13.11 -36.83 14.09
N PRO A 758 -14.27 -37.40 14.47
CA PRO A 758 -14.52 -37.83 15.86
C PRO A 758 -13.59 -38.96 16.32
N VAL A 759 -13.06 -39.74 15.37
CA VAL A 759 -12.14 -40.86 15.62
C VAL A 759 -11.00 -40.79 14.63
N LYS A 760 -9.79 -40.57 15.12
CA LYS A 760 -8.59 -40.55 14.27
C LYS A 760 -8.12 -41.98 14.02
N ARG A 761 -7.99 -42.35 12.74
CA ARG A 761 -7.62 -43.69 12.26
C ARG A 761 -6.40 -43.64 11.34
N PHE A 762 -6.17 -42.50 10.69
CA PHE A 762 -5.13 -42.35 9.68
C PHE A 762 -4.12 -41.27 10.05
N GLY A 763 -2.85 -41.55 9.80
CA GLY A 763 -1.78 -40.60 10.03
C GLY A 763 -0.41 -41.11 9.62
N CYS A 764 0.55 -40.19 9.63
CA CYS A 764 1.92 -40.46 9.27
C CYS A 764 2.84 -39.61 10.17
N GLN A 765 3.94 -40.19 10.64
CA GLN A 765 5.03 -39.49 11.27
C GLN A 765 6.30 -39.86 10.52
N GLY A 766 7.04 -38.86 10.07
CA GLY A 766 8.29 -39.11 9.38
C GLY A 766 9.35 -38.06 9.61
N TYR A 767 10.57 -38.42 9.22
CA TYR A 767 11.77 -37.64 9.44
C TYR A 767 12.49 -37.41 8.12
N VAL A 768 13.05 -36.22 7.96
CA VAL A 768 13.86 -35.86 6.79
C VAL A 768 15.05 -35.02 7.24
N LEU A 769 16.22 -35.27 6.66
CA LEU A 769 17.42 -34.51 6.97
C LEU A 769 17.27 -33.06 6.51
N CYS A 770 17.76 -32.14 7.33
CA CYS A 770 17.88 -30.75 6.91
C CYS A 770 19.04 -30.64 5.92
N PRO A 771 18.83 -30.05 4.72
CA PRO A 771 19.95 -29.70 3.85
C PRO A 771 20.96 -28.82 4.59
N ASP A 772 22.22 -28.86 4.17
CA ASP A 772 23.24 -27.97 4.73
C ASP A 772 22.88 -26.50 4.49
N TYR A 773 23.12 -25.68 5.52
CA TYR A 773 22.80 -24.26 5.50
C TYR A 773 23.78 -23.45 6.36
N GLY A 774 23.92 -22.17 6.02
CA GLY A 774 24.88 -21.28 6.65
C GLY A 774 26.34 -21.69 6.41
N LYS A 775 27.26 -20.97 7.06
CA LYS A 775 28.69 -21.33 7.08
C LYS A 775 28.99 -22.05 8.38
N SER A 776 29.25 -23.35 8.31
CA SER A 776 29.76 -24.09 9.47
C SER A 776 31.20 -23.68 9.76
N VAL A 777 31.54 -23.56 11.03
CA VAL A 777 32.93 -23.46 11.46
C VAL A 777 33.58 -24.83 11.26
N ASP A 778 34.82 -24.86 10.78
CA ASP A 778 35.66 -26.06 10.68
C ASP A 778 36.12 -26.54 12.08
N ASP A 779 35.19 -26.64 13.02
CA ASP A 779 35.35 -27.17 14.37
C ASP A 779 34.34 -28.31 14.52
N VAL A 780 34.86 -29.52 14.70
CA VAL A 780 34.08 -30.76 14.69
C VAL A 780 33.56 -31.07 16.09
N ARG A 781 32.26 -31.31 16.23
CA ARG A 781 31.61 -31.56 17.52
C ARG A 781 30.82 -32.87 17.52
N THR A 782 30.75 -33.49 18.69
CA THR A 782 29.93 -34.69 18.92
C THR A 782 28.45 -34.36 18.80
N ILE A 783 27.71 -35.22 18.11
CA ILE A 783 26.27 -35.07 17.88
C ILE A 783 25.49 -35.17 19.19
N SER A 784 24.49 -34.32 19.35
CA SER A 784 23.45 -34.44 20.37
C SER A 784 22.07 -34.50 19.73
N TYR A 785 21.44 -35.67 19.74
CA TYR A 785 20.08 -35.84 19.23
C TYR A 785 19.05 -35.06 20.05
N ALA A 786 18.02 -34.57 19.39
CA ALA A 786 16.93 -33.87 20.05
C ALA A 786 16.11 -34.82 20.93
N THR A 787 15.74 -34.38 22.13
CA THR A 787 14.71 -35.01 22.96
C THR A 787 13.34 -34.70 22.36
N GLU A 788 12.68 -35.73 21.84
CA GLU A 788 11.37 -35.63 21.19
C GLU A 788 10.22 -35.77 22.22
N MET A 789 9.30 -34.80 22.23
CA MET A 789 8.11 -34.80 23.09
C MET A 789 6.82 -35.02 22.31
N ALA A 790 6.69 -34.41 21.13
CA ALA A 790 5.55 -34.59 20.26
C ALA A 790 5.53 -36.01 19.69
N LYS A 791 4.36 -36.65 19.62
CA LYS A 791 4.21 -37.97 19.01
C LYS A 791 2.92 -38.02 18.22
N LEU A 792 2.88 -38.85 17.18
CA LEU A 792 1.63 -39.22 16.56
C LEU A 792 0.68 -39.76 17.65
N PRO A 793 -0.53 -39.20 17.79
CA PRO A 793 -1.53 -39.68 18.74
C PRO A 793 -1.89 -41.15 18.49
N SER A 794 -2.41 -41.81 19.52
CA SER A 794 -2.96 -43.15 19.37
C SER A 794 -4.15 -43.10 18.41
N MET A 795 -4.09 -43.93 17.36
CA MET A 795 -5.11 -44.06 16.34
C MET A 795 -5.89 -45.36 16.53
N GLU A 796 -7.19 -45.36 16.23
CA GLU A 796 -7.98 -46.59 16.21
C GLU A 796 -7.67 -47.44 14.98
N PRO A 797 -7.64 -48.78 15.10
CA PRO A 797 -7.44 -49.66 13.97
C PRO A 797 -8.61 -49.56 12.98
N TYR A 798 -8.30 -49.37 11.70
CA TYR A 798 -9.28 -49.42 10.62
C TYR A 798 -9.30 -50.81 9.98
N SER A 799 -10.44 -51.49 10.06
CA SER A 799 -10.71 -52.72 9.30
C SER A 799 -11.43 -52.37 8.00
N GLN A 800 -10.77 -52.60 6.87
CA GLN A 800 -11.41 -52.44 5.56
C GLN A 800 -12.47 -53.55 5.39
N PRO A 801 -13.73 -53.21 5.06
CA PRO A 801 -14.74 -54.22 4.75
C PRO A 801 -14.34 -55.03 3.52
N ASP A 802 -14.62 -56.33 3.54
CA ASP A 802 -14.39 -57.21 2.39
C ASP A 802 -15.54 -57.11 1.40
N TYR A 803 -15.22 -56.80 0.13
CA TYR A 803 -16.20 -56.60 -0.94
C TYR A 803 -15.97 -57.63 -2.05
N PRO A 804 -17.00 -58.40 -2.45
CA PRO A 804 -16.88 -59.35 -3.54
C PRO A 804 -16.47 -58.68 -4.86
N GLN A 805 -15.39 -59.17 -5.47
CA GLN A 805 -14.87 -58.61 -6.72
C GLN A 805 -15.45 -59.28 -7.97
N ASP A 806 -15.94 -60.53 -7.90
CA ASP A 806 -16.59 -61.22 -9.02
C ASP A 806 -17.66 -62.21 -8.53
N ASP A 807 -18.60 -62.56 -9.40
CA ASP A 807 -19.61 -63.59 -9.18
C ASP A 807 -20.04 -64.29 -10.50
N ALA A 808 -20.66 -65.47 -10.38
CA ALA A 808 -21.12 -66.28 -11.50
C ALA A 808 -22.60 -66.03 -11.88
N PHE A 809 -23.27 -65.05 -11.28
CA PHE A 809 -24.73 -64.88 -11.40
C PHE A 809 -25.18 -64.61 -12.85
N ASP A 810 -24.37 -63.88 -13.62
CA ASP A 810 -24.71 -63.52 -15.00
C ASP A 810 -24.16 -64.51 -16.05
N ASP A 811 -23.52 -65.60 -15.64
CA ASP A 811 -22.81 -66.54 -16.52
C ASP A 811 -23.77 -67.49 -17.23
N PHE A 812 -24.48 -66.94 -18.23
CA PHE A 812 -25.38 -67.68 -19.08
C PHE A 812 -24.63 -68.43 -20.18
N LYS A 813 -24.87 -69.74 -20.27
CA LYS A 813 -24.43 -70.58 -21.40
C LYS A 813 -25.65 -70.84 -22.30
N PRO A 814 -25.68 -70.33 -23.55
CA PRO A 814 -26.77 -70.67 -24.46
C PRO A 814 -26.79 -72.19 -24.71
N PRO A 815 -27.98 -72.82 -24.83
CA PRO A 815 -28.08 -74.23 -25.13
C PRO A 815 -27.41 -74.54 -26.48
N VAL A 816 -26.54 -75.55 -26.50
CA VAL A 816 -25.89 -76.06 -27.72
C VAL A 816 -27.00 -76.59 -28.65
N PRO A 817 -27.07 -76.18 -29.93
CA PRO A 817 -28.03 -76.76 -30.85
C PRO A 817 -27.81 -78.28 -30.92
N LEU A 818 -28.86 -79.07 -30.66
CA LEU A 818 -28.83 -80.52 -30.89
C LEU A 818 -28.52 -80.77 -32.37
N ASN A 819 -27.38 -81.41 -32.64
CA ASN A 819 -27.00 -81.86 -33.97
C ASN A 819 -28.14 -82.67 -34.58
N THR A 820 -28.81 -82.13 -35.60
CA THR A 820 -29.65 -82.91 -36.50
C THR A 820 -28.80 -83.99 -37.16
N VAL A 821 -29.22 -85.24 -36.97
CA VAL A 821 -28.62 -86.47 -37.49
C VAL A 821 -28.46 -86.41 -39.02
N PRO A 822 -27.33 -86.87 -39.59
CA PRO A 822 -27.12 -86.85 -41.03
C PRO A 822 -27.86 -88.01 -41.73
N SER A 823 -28.63 -87.68 -42.78
CA SER A 823 -29.13 -88.67 -43.75
C SER A 823 -27.98 -89.18 -44.63
N PRO A 824 -27.92 -90.49 -44.97
CA PRO A 824 -26.76 -91.09 -45.59
C PRO A 824 -26.65 -90.77 -47.09
N SER A 825 -25.46 -90.37 -47.51
CA SER A 825 -25.04 -90.25 -48.91
C SER A 825 -24.73 -91.62 -49.52
N MET A 826 -25.43 -92.01 -50.58
CA MET A 826 -24.97 -93.05 -51.52
C MET A 826 -24.05 -92.43 -52.59
N LYS A 827 -23.01 -93.17 -52.97
CA LYS A 827 -21.92 -92.77 -53.87
C LYS A 827 -22.29 -92.88 -55.35
N GLY A 828 -21.81 -91.89 -56.12
CA GLY A 828 -21.19 -91.99 -57.46
C GLY A 828 -22.08 -91.66 -58.67
N PRO A 829 -21.51 -91.45 -59.89
CA PRO A 829 -20.16 -91.03 -60.30
C PRO A 829 -20.22 -89.79 -61.28
N PRO A 830 -19.12 -89.33 -61.94
CA PRO A 830 -18.99 -87.96 -62.47
C PRO A 830 -19.25 -87.78 -63.98
N LEU A 831 -19.37 -86.50 -64.38
CA LEU A 831 -19.23 -85.88 -65.72
C LEU A 831 -20.34 -86.12 -66.78
N SER A 832 -20.95 -85.02 -67.27
CA SER A 832 -20.82 -84.50 -68.66
C SER A 832 -21.95 -83.52 -69.06
N ASP A 833 -21.56 -82.42 -69.70
CA ASP A 833 -22.19 -81.61 -70.76
C ASP A 833 -23.73 -81.47 -70.90
N GLY A 834 -24.16 -80.20 -71.05
CA GLY A 834 -25.04 -79.81 -72.17
C GLY A 834 -26.43 -79.24 -71.87
N ILE A 835 -26.61 -77.97 -72.27
CA ILE A 835 -27.77 -77.40 -73.01
C ILE A 835 -29.00 -76.83 -72.23
N ASN A 836 -29.17 -75.52 -72.46
CA ASN A 836 -30.37 -74.64 -72.60
C ASN A 836 -31.48 -74.55 -71.54
N GLY A 837 -31.90 -73.29 -71.36
CA GLY A 837 -32.91 -72.83 -70.40
C GLY A 837 -34.37 -73.00 -70.84
N TYR A 838 -35.27 -72.66 -69.92
CA TYR A 838 -36.53 -71.99 -70.24
C TYR A 838 -37.11 -71.27 -69.01
N CYS A 839 -37.73 -70.14 -69.28
CA CYS A 839 -38.47 -69.26 -68.39
C CYS A 839 -39.79 -69.92 -67.93
N GLY A 840 -40.23 -69.67 -66.69
CA GLY A 840 -41.53 -70.10 -66.16
C GLY A 840 -42.16 -68.99 -65.30
N THR A 841 -43.29 -68.49 -65.77
CA THR A 841 -44.15 -67.43 -65.23
C THR A 841 -44.87 -67.83 -63.93
N VAL A 842 -45.07 -66.87 -63.02
CA VAL A 842 -45.84 -67.02 -61.76
C VAL A 842 -47.31 -66.61 -61.97
N SER A 843 -48.24 -67.40 -61.43
CA SER A 843 -49.70 -67.25 -61.55
C SER A 843 -50.26 -66.01 -60.82
N PRO A 844 -51.24 -65.28 -61.41
CA PRO A 844 -51.84 -64.06 -60.83
C PRO A 844 -52.79 -64.28 -59.65
N GLU A 845 -53.10 -65.51 -59.25
CA GLU A 845 -54.06 -65.80 -58.16
C GLU A 845 -53.44 -65.73 -56.75
N LEU A 846 -52.11 -65.75 -56.63
CA LEU A 846 -51.38 -65.58 -55.36
C LEU A 846 -51.27 -64.11 -54.90
N ASN A 847 -51.52 -63.14 -55.79
CA ASN A 847 -51.39 -61.72 -55.46
C ASN A 847 -52.63 -61.14 -54.75
N ALA A 848 -53.83 -61.69 -54.95
CA ALA A 848 -55.05 -61.13 -54.36
C ALA A 848 -55.17 -61.42 -52.84
N ALA A 849 -54.80 -62.62 -52.40
CA ALA A 849 -54.80 -62.98 -50.97
C ALA A 849 -53.70 -62.26 -50.18
N PHE A 850 -52.55 -61.99 -50.83
CA PHE A 850 -51.42 -61.29 -50.21
C PHE A 850 -51.69 -59.78 -50.02
N ILE A 851 -52.39 -59.15 -50.97
CA ILE A 851 -52.82 -57.75 -50.86
C ILE A 851 -53.88 -57.59 -49.77
N ALA A 852 -54.84 -58.51 -49.66
CA ALA A 852 -55.86 -58.47 -48.60
C ALA A 852 -55.26 -58.59 -47.20
N THR A 853 -54.30 -59.50 -46.98
CA THR A 853 -53.66 -59.69 -45.67
C THR A 853 -52.74 -58.52 -45.30
N SER A 854 -52.10 -57.90 -46.29
CA SER A 854 -51.27 -56.71 -46.08
C SER A 854 -52.10 -55.45 -45.80
N LEU A 855 -53.26 -55.31 -46.44
CA LEU A 855 -54.19 -54.20 -46.18
C LEU A 855 -54.84 -54.28 -44.79
N VAL A 856 -55.15 -55.48 -44.30
CA VAL A 856 -55.64 -55.67 -42.92
C VAL A 856 -54.57 -55.30 -41.89
N ARG A 857 -53.30 -55.68 -42.11
CA ARG A 857 -52.19 -55.27 -41.23
C ARG A 857 -51.91 -53.77 -41.26
N ILE A 858 -52.05 -53.12 -42.41
CA ILE A 858 -51.92 -51.66 -42.53
C ILE A 858 -53.09 -50.97 -41.82
N ALA A 859 -54.31 -51.51 -41.90
CA ALA A 859 -55.48 -50.99 -41.19
C ALA A 859 -55.33 -51.09 -39.66
N ASP A 860 -54.92 -52.26 -39.12
CA ASP A 860 -54.68 -52.43 -37.68
C ASP A 860 -53.56 -51.51 -37.15
N ALA A 861 -52.51 -51.30 -37.95
CA ALA A 861 -51.42 -50.39 -37.62
C ALA A 861 -51.85 -48.92 -37.63
N LEU A 862 -52.75 -48.54 -38.56
CA LEU A 862 -53.34 -47.20 -38.62
C LEU A 862 -54.30 -46.94 -37.47
N GLU A 863 -55.11 -47.93 -37.07
CA GLU A 863 -56.00 -47.81 -35.91
C GLU A 863 -55.21 -47.59 -34.61
N LYS A 864 -54.12 -48.35 -34.38
CA LYS A 864 -53.23 -48.13 -33.22
C LYS A 864 -52.54 -46.76 -33.25
N LEU A 865 -52.16 -46.27 -34.43
CA LEU A 865 -51.57 -44.92 -34.59
C LEU A 865 -52.59 -43.81 -34.31
N VAL A 866 -53.84 -43.96 -34.73
CA VAL A 866 -54.93 -43.02 -34.45
C VAL A 866 -55.28 -43.03 -32.96
N GLU A 867 -55.25 -44.18 -32.30
CA GLU A 867 -55.53 -44.32 -30.87
C GLU A 867 -54.42 -43.69 -30.00
N MET A 868 -53.15 -43.85 -30.38
CA MET A 868 -52.03 -43.13 -29.76
C MET A 868 -52.09 -41.61 -30.00
N GLY A 869 -52.52 -41.17 -31.19
CA GLY A 869 -52.72 -39.75 -31.50
C GLY A 869 -53.85 -39.11 -30.68
N ARG A 870 -54.92 -39.87 -30.40
CA ARG A 870 -56.07 -39.41 -29.62
C ARG A 870 -55.76 -39.27 -28.14
N ILE A 871 -54.95 -40.18 -27.58
CA ILE A 871 -54.46 -40.11 -26.18
C ILE A 871 -53.53 -38.90 -25.97
N SER A 872 -52.84 -38.44 -27.02
CA SER A 872 -51.98 -37.25 -26.97
C SER A 872 -52.75 -35.92 -27.05
N GLN A 873 -53.95 -35.88 -27.64
CA GLN A 873 -54.80 -34.67 -27.67
C GLN A 873 -55.61 -34.46 -26.38
N ASP A 874 -55.94 -35.52 -25.64
CA ASP A 874 -56.64 -35.43 -24.35
C ASP A 874 -55.69 -35.16 -23.15
N LYS A 875 -54.38 -35.02 -23.39
CA LYS A 875 -53.34 -34.72 -22.38
C LYS A 875 -52.60 -33.39 -22.59
N MET A 876 -53.04 -32.56 -23.55
CA MET A 876 -52.82 -31.11 -23.55
C MET A 876 -54.00 -30.41 -22.89
#